data_AF-A0A127B7W9-F1
#
_entry.id   AF-A0A127B7W9-F1
#
_cell.length_a   1.000
_cell.length_b   1.000
_cell.length_c   1.000
_cell.angle_alpha   90.00
_cell.angle_beta   90.00
_cell.angle_gamma   90.00
#
_symmetry.space_group_name_H-M   'P 1'
#
loop_
_entity.id
_entity.type
_entity.pdbx_description
1 polymer ?
#
loop_
_entity_poly.entity_id
_entity_poly.type
_entity_poly.pdbx_seq_one_letter_code
_entity_poly.pdbx_strand_id
1 'polypeptide(L)'
;MLFSKIFSFLKRERKDREGKKKGNEQRRERKKALTSATLILMLLVSIYSEPVAALDLKSLFSKSPAGFLYNFWKGYFSTVKNNGLGAIAGAWAGCKVGGAVGAAIGSVVPGVGNAVGGALGCIGGAVAGAFFGASAEQKLKDKITNSRIYKWIFGNNDKEKTSLSILQPRNISYNEYASKTTLLEVFNTTFVNMSELLQAEAKDFQELMARLAPKIGEYDLEEADGNVGEFKNVEIEGPYNIYGFSAIPIKFTLSPRGNEEVKDPICLTSVSIYAYTKDGRKLWTRTWTFKPGEKCGEEGTVWSFETVLKGPDPYVNEIDKIINGLADADTVQKLYLATPADEPYEIVAEVHGIRMIYYNKGGQWIFDHNETISARWRTSSAYKHLAAGRIEIGGFREGTLPVDMKDDPKASMFVPYLMRGSGAASNIIVRAWANPLHIVNATSTFKFYVGANTKFFDELINDFKVEISDESRIVVYRILKDGHWELAATLPMNGLASLGDLRSPTHLEGAVTYHESSNVASYRVFFAIKAYVKRDDGIKIPIWLLIEPNIAVMSNVGRVVRLDPTFRQIEDLTSDNEWSAYDAEQARALVDTVIKQLKDKIETAEYWIERGSQLGNKDVVEYAKKAKEHYEEAIRYAEKIKSANNINDVIRYLEIVRDEEIAGDYYLEAARQASFNNKEQAETLAETAEKVSKVANKYKGGVAALPIPTDWSDIRELVPFIIRIVVSILAIYIARQLFGTVGALVVGIIVGLWWVGPMFGFHL
;
A
#
# COMPACT_ATOMS: atom_id res chain seq x y z
N MET A 1 -43.29 59.04 36.93
CA MET A 1 -42.19 59.76 36.23
C MET A 1 -40.78 59.42 36.74
N LEU A 2 -40.57 58.28 37.44
CA LEU A 2 -39.24 57.83 37.92
C LEU A 2 -38.62 56.71 37.06
N PHE A 3 -39.43 55.97 36.29
CA PHE A 3 -38.97 54.82 35.51
C PHE A 3 -38.30 55.18 34.16
N SER A 4 -38.62 56.31 33.53
CA SER A 4 -37.97 56.70 32.26
C SER A 4 -36.56 57.28 32.44
N LYS A 5 -36.28 57.92 33.59
CA LYS A 5 -34.95 58.46 33.90
C LYS A 5 -33.94 57.34 34.21
N ILE A 6 -34.34 56.30 34.94
CA ILE A 6 -33.48 55.14 35.25
C ILE A 6 -33.14 54.35 33.98
N PHE A 7 -34.09 54.18 33.06
CA PHE A 7 -33.84 53.49 31.79
C PHE A 7 -32.94 54.30 30.84
N SER A 8 -33.05 55.64 30.85
CA SER A 8 -32.17 56.50 30.04
C SER A 8 -30.73 56.55 30.57
N PHE A 9 -30.54 56.44 31.90
CA PHE A 9 -29.22 56.41 32.54
C PHE A 9 -28.50 55.07 32.27
N LEU A 10 -29.21 53.94 32.41
CA LEU A 10 -28.68 52.61 32.09
C LEU A 10 -28.33 52.42 30.60
N LYS A 11 -29.07 53.08 29.70
CA LYS A 11 -28.80 53.02 28.25
C LYS A 11 -27.62 53.91 27.82
N ARG A 12 -27.33 54.98 28.58
CA ARG A 12 -26.18 55.87 28.36
C ARG A 12 -24.88 55.26 28.90
N GLU A 13 -24.91 54.64 30.07
CA GLU A 13 -23.74 53.88 30.59
C GLU A 13 -23.38 52.66 29.74
N ARG A 14 -24.36 51.95 29.16
CA ARG A 14 -24.07 50.85 28.21
C ARG A 14 -23.45 51.34 26.90
N LYS A 15 -23.91 52.46 26.33
CA LYS A 15 -23.33 53.03 25.11
C LYS A 15 -21.92 53.59 25.32
N ASP A 16 -21.64 54.21 26.48
CA ASP A 16 -20.31 54.73 26.79
C ASP A 16 -19.32 53.61 27.16
N ARG A 17 -19.79 52.49 27.75
CA ARG A 17 -18.98 51.28 27.96
C ARG A 17 -18.74 50.49 26.67
N GLU A 18 -19.70 50.42 25.74
CA GLU A 18 -19.52 49.78 24.43
C GLU A 18 -18.67 50.60 23.46
N GLY A 19 -18.78 51.94 23.48
CA GLY A 19 -17.93 52.85 22.71
C GLY A 19 -16.47 52.83 23.17
N LYS A 20 -16.23 52.81 24.49
CA LYS A 20 -14.88 52.64 25.05
C LYS A 20 -14.34 51.21 24.88
N LYS A 21 -15.17 50.15 24.94
CA LYS A 21 -14.74 48.78 24.63
C LYS A 21 -14.40 48.60 23.15
N LYS A 22 -15.23 49.05 22.20
CA LYS A 22 -14.93 48.94 20.76
C LYS A 22 -13.75 49.81 20.33
N GLY A 23 -13.57 50.99 20.93
CA GLY A 23 -12.39 51.84 20.69
C GLY A 23 -11.09 51.24 21.24
N ASN A 24 -11.13 50.60 22.41
CA ASN A 24 -9.98 49.89 22.98
C ASN A 24 -9.76 48.50 22.37
N GLU A 25 -10.78 47.80 21.87
CA GLU A 25 -10.67 46.55 21.11
C GLU A 25 -10.14 46.80 19.70
N GLN A 26 -10.61 47.81 18.96
CA GLN A 26 -10.00 48.18 17.68
C GLN A 26 -8.59 48.73 17.84
N ARG A 27 -8.27 49.46 18.92
CA ARG A 27 -6.88 49.83 19.24
C ARG A 27 -6.06 48.62 19.71
N ARG A 28 -6.64 47.64 20.42
CA ARG A 28 -5.96 46.37 20.79
C ARG A 28 -5.75 45.48 19.59
N GLU A 29 -6.69 45.41 18.65
CA GLU A 29 -6.59 44.60 17.42
C GLU A 29 -5.66 45.27 16.41
N ARG A 30 -5.69 46.60 16.27
CA ARG A 30 -4.68 47.31 15.46
C ARG A 30 -3.29 47.21 16.10
N LYS A 31 -3.17 47.28 17.43
CA LYS A 31 -1.90 47.01 18.12
C LYS A 31 -1.50 45.54 17.97
N LYS A 32 -2.40 44.56 18.10
CA LYS A 32 -2.11 43.13 17.90
C LYS A 32 -1.73 42.81 16.46
N ALA A 33 -2.41 43.41 15.47
CA ALA A 33 -2.09 43.28 14.04
C ALA A 33 -0.75 43.95 13.68
N LEU A 34 -0.44 45.11 14.28
CA LEU A 34 0.89 45.72 14.16
C LEU A 34 1.95 44.85 14.83
N THR A 35 1.70 44.37 16.06
CA THR A 35 2.68 43.56 16.82
C THR A 35 2.90 42.21 16.14
N SER A 36 1.86 41.61 15.54
CA SER A 36 1.94 40.36 14.78
C SER A 36 2.62 40.54 13.42
N ALA A 37 2.37 41.64 12.71
CA ALA A 37 3.10 41.97 11.48
C ALA A 37 4.58 42.26 11.77
N THR A 38 4.87 42.93 12.91
CA THR A 38 6.24 43.21 13.36
C THR A 38 6.96 41.94 13.83
N LEU A 39 6.25 41.00 14.48
CA LEU A 39 6.78 39.68 14.88
C LEU A 39 7.05 38.78 13.67
N ILE A 40 6.19 38.79 12.65
CA ILE A 40 6.42 38.06 11.39
C ILE A 40 7.61 38.66 10.64
N LEU A 41 7.73 40.00 10.60
CA LEU A 41 8.89 40.66 9.98
C LEU A 41 10.18 40.40 10.78
N MET A 42 10.12 40.40 12.11
CA MET A 42 11.27 40.05 12.97
C MET A 42 11.66 38.58 12.84
N LEU A 43 10.70 37.66 12.70
CA LEU A 43 10.97 36.24 12.44
C LEU A 43 11.65 36.04 11.10
N LEU A 44 11.20 36.73 10.05
CA LEU A 44 11.81 36.70 8.73
C LEU A 44 13.21 37.32 8.71
N VAL A 45 13.45 38.39 9.47
CA VAL A 45 14.78 39.02 9.61
C VAL A 45 15.71 38.20 10.50
N SER A 46 15.21 37.51 11.53
CA SER A 46 16.03 36.67 12.43
C SER A 46 16.56 35.38 11.80
N ILE A 47 16.05 35.00 10.62
CA ILE A 47 16.56 33.87 9.84
C ILE A 47 17.84 34.27 9.05
N TYR A 48 18.20 35.56 9.02
CA TYR A 48 19.45 36.06 8.43
C TYR A 48 20.14 37.11 9.33
N SER A 49 21.00 36.64 10.25
CA SER A 49 22.18 37.39 10.70
C SER A 49 23.38 36.85 9.91
N GLU A 50 24.14 37.53 9.06
CA GLU A 50 24.49 38.94 8.76
C GLU A 50 25.31 38.94 7.43
N PRO A 51 25.81 40.08 6.88
CA PRO A 51 25.37 41.47 7.01
C PRO A 51 25.16 42.11 5.61
N VAL A 52 24.03 42.76 5.38
CA VAL A 52 24.00 43.86 4.40
C VAL A 52 23.36 45.06 5.08
N ALA A 53 24.23 45.87 5.67
CA ALA A 53 23.93 47.23 6.03
C ALA A 53 23.58 48.01 4.75
N ALA A 54 22.29 48.32 4.56
CA ALA A 54 21.77 49.53 3.92
C ALA A 54 20.27 49.36 3.63
N LEU A 55 19.45 49.30 4.67
CA LEU A 55 18.01 49.54 4.53
C LEU A 55 17.65 50.69 5.47
N ASP A 56 17.48 51.87 4.89
CA ASP A 56 16.97 53.03 5.61
C ASP A 56 15.49 52.83 5.94
N LEU A 57 15.30 52.26 7.14
CA LEU A 57 14.01 51.91 7.74
C LEU A 57 13.06 53.12 7.86
N LYS A 58 13.56 54.36 7.75
CA LYS A 58 12.74 55.58 7.88
C LYS A 58 11.88 55.87 6.65
N SER A 59 12.29 55.41 5.46
CA SER A 59 11.54 55.69 4.21
C SER A 59 10.21 54.92 4.12
N LEU A 60 10.16 53.71 4.69
CA LEU A 60 9.02 52.79 4.69
C LEU A 60 7.83 53.24 5.55
N PHE A 61 8.04 54.12 6.54
CA PHE A 61 6.99 54.60 7.44
C PHE A 61 6.36 55.95 7.05
N SER A 62 6.76 56.55 5.92
CA SER A 62 6.36 57.93 5.57
C SER A 62 5.06 58.06 4.77
N LYS A 63 4.48 56.97 4.23
CA LYS A 63 3.17 56.99 3.54
C LYS A 63 2.21 55.98 4.15
N SER A 64 0.98 56.42 4.46
CA SER A 64 0.03 55.62 5.24
C SER A 64 -0.29 54.26 4.56
N PRO A 65 -0.23 53.12 5.27
CA PRO A 65 -0.42 51.77 4.72
C PRO A 65 -1.78 51.52 4.06
N ALA A 66 -2.80 52.31 4.43
CA ALA A 66 -4.15 52.18 3.90
C ALA A 66 -4.27 52.61 2.42
N GLY A 67 -3.45 53.56 1.97
CA GLY A 67 -3.45 54.02 0.58
C GLY A 67 -2.82 53.01 -0.39
N PHE A 68 -1.83 52.24 0.08
CA PHE A 68 -1.20 51.17 -0.69
C PHE A 68 -2.15 49.99 -0.89
N LEU A 69 -2.81 49.54 0.19
CA LEU A 69 -3.77 48.43 0.17
C LEU A 69 -5.01 48.72 -0.70
N TYR A 70 -5.54 49.95 -0.67
CA TYR A 70 -6.69 50.32 -1.49
C TYR A 70 -6.37 50.35 -3.00
N ASN A 71 -5.21 50.89 -3.39
CA ASN A 71 -4.79 50.92 -4.79
C ASN A 71 -4.37 49.53 -5.31
N PHE A 72 -3.80 48.68 -4.45
CA PHE A 72 -3.48 47.29 -4.76
C PHE A 72 -4.74 46.44 -4.98
N TRP A 73 -5.75 46.55 -4.10
CA TRP A 73 -7.01 45.81 -4.25
C TRP A 73 -7.83 46.25 -5.46
N LYS A 74 -7.87 47.55 -5.76
CA LYS A 74 -8.63 48.09 -6.89
C LYS A 74 -8.02 47.71 -8.25
N GLY A 75 -6.68 47.68 -8.36
CA GLY A 75 -5.99 47.20 -9.57
C GLY A 75 -6.02 45.68 -9.76
N TYR A 76 -6.02 44.92 -8.67
CA TYR A 76 -6.12 43.46 -8.71
C TYR A 76 -7.53 42.99 -9.11
N PHE A 77 -8.59 43.57 -8.53
CA PHE A 77 -9.97 43.17 -8.86
C PHE A 77 -10.41 43.55 -10.27
N SER A 78 -9.93 44.67 -10.83
CA SER A 78 -10.25 45.06 -12.21
C SER A 78 -9.56 44.18 -13.25
N THR A 79 -8.37 43.66 -12.92
CA THR A 79 -7.58 42.79 -13.81
C THR A 79 -8.06 41.33 -13.73
N VAL A 80 -8.49 40.87 -12.54
CA VAL A 80 -9.01 39.51 -12.31
C VAL A 80 -10.44 39.33 -12.83
N LYS A 81 -11.31 40.35 -12.74
CA LYS A 81 -12.70 40.24 -13.23
C LYS A 81 -12.81 40.17 -14.75
N ASN A 82 -11.85 40.71 -15.49
CA ASN A 82 -11.90 40.77 -16.94
C ASN A 82 -11.02 39.73 -17.67
N ASN A 83 -10.07 39.02 -17.01
CA ASN A 83 -9.08 38.21 -17.74
C ASN A 83 -8.48 36.95 -17.05
N GLY A 84 -9.09 36.27 -16.07
CA GLY A 84 -8.37 35.12 -15.49
C GLY A 84 -9.05 34.21 -14.48
N LEU A 85 -10.14 33.54 -14.84
CA LEU A 85 -10.72 32.45 -14.04
C LEU A 85 -10.11 31.06 -14.34
N GLY A 86 -9.52 30.84 -15.53
CA GLY A 86 -9.00 29.53 -15.95
C GLY A 86 -7.65 29.13 -15.33
N ALA A 87 -6.72 30.07 -15.19
CA ALA A 87 -5.36 29.79 -14.71
C ALA A 87 -5.28 29.41 -13.22
N ILE A 88 -6.15 30.01 -12.40
CA ILE A 88 -6.22 29.77 -10.95
C ILE A 88 -6.91 28.43 -10.66
N ALA A 89 -7.94 28.06 -11.45
CA ALA A 89 -8.60 26.77 -11.34
C ALA A 89 -7.68 25.61 -11.79
N GLY A 90 -6.93 25.79 -12.88
CA GLY A 90 -5.95 24.80 -13.37
C GLY A 90 -4.79 24.54 -12.40
N ALA A 91 -4.24 25.59 -11.79
CA ALA A 91 -3.20 25.46 -10.77
C ALA A 91 -3.71 24.72 -9.52
N TRP A 92 -4.94 25.03 -9.06
CA TRP A 92 -5.51 24.41 -7.87
C TRP A 92 -5.88 22.93 -8.07
N ALA A 93 -6.37 22.56 -9.26
CA ALA A 93 -6.64 21.18 -9.63
C ALA A 93 -5.35 20.35 -9.77
N GLY A 94 -4.32 20.90 -10.42
CA GLY A 94 -3.02 20.25 -10.55
C GLY A 94 -2.34 19.98 -9.19
N CYS A 95 -2.41 20.94 -8.27
CA CYS A 95 -1.90 20.79 -6.90
C CYS A 95 -2.57 19.63 -6.13
N LYS A 96 -3.88 19.43 -6.32
CA LYS A 96 -4.65 18.38 -5.63
C LYS A 96 -4.34 16.98 -6.16
N VAL A 97 -4.28 16.84 -7.49
CA VAL A 97 -3.95 15.56 -8.15
C VAL A 97 -2.51 15.14 -7.85
N GLY A 98 -1.56 16.09 -7.92
CA GLY A 98 -0.17 15.82 -7.57
C GLY A 98 0.04 15.42 -6.10
N GLY A 99 -0.72 16.03 -5.18
CA GLY A 99 -0.66 15.70 -3.75
C GLY A 99 -1.17 14.28 -3.44
N ALA A 100 -2.16 13.80 -4.20
CA ALA A 100 -2.70 12.44 -4.04
C ALA A 100 -1.76 11.37 -4.60
N VAL A 101 -1.13 11.61 -5.75
CA VAL A 101 -0.15 10.68 -6.34
C VAL A 101 1.16 10.64 -5.52
N GLY A 102 1.56 11.76 -4.93
CA GLY A 102 2.71 11.83 -4.01
C GLY A 102 2.52 11.03 -2.70
N ALA A 103 1.27 10.86 -2.26
CA ALA A 103 0.92 10.05 -1.09
C ALA A 103 1.08 8.55 -1.34
N ALA A 104 0.78 8.10 -2.56
CA ALA A 104 0.88 6.70 -2.95
C ALA A 104 2.35 6.21 -3.09
N ILE A 105 3.30 7.11 -3.35
CA ILE A 105 4.73 6.78 -3.54
C ILE A 105 5.54 6.90 -2.23
N GLY A 106 5.04 7.64 -1.23
CA GLY A 106 5.76 7.97 0.00
C GLY A 106 5.78 6.92 1.11
N SER A 107 5.40 5.66 0.86
CA SER A 107 5.19 4.63 1.89
C SER A 107 6.45 4.17 2.65
N VAL A 108 7.63 4.71 2.31
CA VAL A 108 8.89 4.40 3.02
C VAL A 108 9.38 5.57 3.90
N VAL A 109 8.91 6.82 3.72
CA VAL A 109 9.20 7.97 4.62
C VAL A 109 8.02 8.96 4.66
N PRO A 110 7.34 9.13 5.81
CA PRO A 110 6.20 10.04 5.93
C PRO A 110 6.61 11.51 5.70
N GLY A 111 5.96 12.19 4.75
CA GLY A 111 6.00 13.66 4.59
C GLY A 111 6.71 14.21 3.36
N VAL A 112 7.60 13.45 2.70
CA VAL A 112 8.34 13.94 1.51
C VAL A 112 7.56 13.72 0.21
N GLY A 113 6.88 12.59 0.06
CA GLY A 113 6.12 12.24 -1.15
C GLY A 113 4.97 13.21 -1.46
N ASN A 114 4.19 13.59 -0.44
CA ASN A 114 3.06 14.53 -0.57
C ASN A 114 3.49 15.92 -1.04
N ALA A 115 4.63 16.40 -0.55
CA ALA A 115 5.14 17.73 -0.83
C ALA A 115 5.71 17.83 -2.26
N VAL A 116 6.43 16.80 -2.71
CA VAL A 116 7.06 16.77 -4.04
C VAL A 116 6.04 16.51 -5.14
N GLY A 117 5.12 15.55 -4.95
CA GLY A 117 4.02 15.29 -5.88
C GLY A 117 3.07 16.48 -6.01
N GLY A 118 2.72 17.11 -4.89
CA GLY A 118 1.89 18.32 -4.86
C GLY A 118 2.53 19.49 -5.62
N ALA A 119 3.84 19.69 -5.46
CA ALA A 119 4.56 20.78 -6.14
C ALA A 119 4.68 20.57 -7.65
N LEU A 120 4.98 19.36 -8.13
CA LEU A 120 5.03 19.06 -9.57
C LEU A 120 3.65 19.17 -10.23
N GLY A 121 2.59 18.72 -9.55
CA GLY A 121 1.22 18.88 -10.02
C GLY A 121 0.77 20.34 -10.07
N CYS A 122 1.15 21.16 -9.08
CA CYS A 122 0.91 22.61 -9.08
C CYS A 122 1.56 23.31 -10.28
N ILE A 123 2.82 22.96 -10.60
CA ILE A 123 3.59 23.58 -11.68
C ILE A 123 2.99 23.20 -13.04
N GLY A 124 2.66 21.92 -13.26
CA GLY A 124 1.98 21.46 -14.48
C GLY A 124 0.64 22.16 -14.69
N GLY A 125 -0.19 22.23 -13.64
CA GLY A 125 -1.50 22.89 -13.69
C GLY A 125 -1.44 24.40 -13.94
N ALA A 126 -0.44 25.09 -13.37
CA ALA A 126 -0.26 26.53 -13.56
C ALA A 126 0.22 26.90 -14.97
N VAL A 127 1.15 26.12 -15.54
CA VAL A 127 1.67 26.35 -16.90
C VAL A 127 0.57 26.11 -17.94
N ALA A 128 -0.19 25.03 -17.81
CA ALA A 128 -1.29 24.77 -18.73
C ALA A 128 -2.46 25.74 -18.58
N GLY A 129 -2.79 26.13 -17.35
CA GLY A 129 -3.81 27.16 -17.10
C GLY A 129 -3.47 28.51 -17.76
N ALA A 130 -2.19 28.86 -17.85
CA ALA A 130 -1.72 30.07 -18.53
C ALA A 130 -1.78 30.01 -20.06
N PHE A 131 -1.72 28.81 -20.67
CA PHE A 131 -1.84 28.63 -22.13
C PHE A 131 -3.30 28.53 -22.61
N PHE A 132 -4.18 27.90 -21.83
CA PHE A 132 -5.60 27.78 -22.17
C PHE A 132 -6.44 28.99 -21.75
N GLY A 133 -5.92 29.84 -20.86
CA GLY A 133 -6.58 31.04 -20.38
C GLY A 133 -5.73 32.29 -20.55
N ALA A 134 -5.54 32.78 -21.79
CA ALA A 134 -5.56 34.22 -22.09
C ALA A 134 -5.25 34.51 -23.56
N SER A 135 -6.06 35.41 -24.13
CA SER A 135 -5.68 36.33 -25.21
C SER A 135 -4.70 37.42 -24.71
N ALA A 136 -3.65 37.05 -23.95
CA ALA A 136 -2.66 37.97 -23.40
C ALA A 136 -1.31 37.81 -24.10
N GLU A 137 -0.81 38.96 -24.57
CA GLU A 137 0.45 39.28 -25.26
C GLU A 137 1.56 38.21 -25.39
N GLN A 138 2.17 38.20 -26.59
CA GLN A 138 3.39 37.46 -26.97
C GLN A 138 4.56 37.61 -25.97
N LYS A 139 4.64 38.71 -25.21
CA LYS A 139 5.71 38.97 -24.24
C LYS A 139 5.71 38.02 -23.04
N LEU A 140 4.54 37.53 -22.61
CA LEU A 140 4.45 36.53 -21.53
C LEU A 140 4.87 35.15 -22.04
N LYS A 141 4.54 34.85 -23.30
CA LYS A 141 4.90 33.62 -23.99
C LYS A 141 6.42 33.49 -24.13
N ASP A 142 7.10 34.55 -24.59
CA ASP A 142 8.54 34.57 -24.86
C ASP A 142 9.44 34.48 -23.61
N LYS A 143 8.96 34.94 -22.45
CA LYS A 143 9.69 34.81 -21.18
C LYS A 143 9.53 33.41 -20.55
N ILE A 144 8.41 32.74 -20.77
CA ILE A 144 8.16 31.40 -20.26
C ILE A 144 8.91 30.35 -21.08
N THR A 145 8.93 30.45 -22.42
CA THR A 145 9.69 29.57 -23.32
C THR A 145 11.20 29.65 -23.13
N ASN A 146 11.73 30.78 -22.64
CA ASN A 146 13.17 30.96 -22.39
C ASN A 146 13.63 30.61 -20.97
N SER A 147 12.73 30.18 -20.08
CA SER A 147 13.11 29.76 -18.73
C SER A 147 13.84 28.41 -18.74
N ARG A 148 14.81 28.22 -17.84
CA ARG A 148 15.55 26.94 -17.69
C ARG A 148 14.62 25.75 -17.39
N ILE A 149 13.49 26.01 -16.73
CA ILE A 149 12.46 25.01 -16.41
C ILE A 149 11.71 24.58 -17.67
N TYR A 150 11.36 25.49 -18.58
CA TYR A 150 10.74 25.14 -19.87
C TYR A 150 11.70 24.30 -20.72
N LYS A 151 12.98 24.67 -20.79
CA LYS A 151 14.00 23.90 -21.53
C LYS A 151 14.27 22.51 -20.93
N TRP A 152 14.08 22.33 -19.63
CA TRP A 152 14.18 21.04 -18.94
C TRP A 152 12.93 20.16 -19.10
N ILE A 153 11.71 20.74 -19.05
CA ILE A 153 10.45 20.00 -19.24
C ILE A 153 10.19 19.65 -20.72
N PHE A 154 10.63 20.50 -21.66
CA PHE A 154 10.24 20.41 -23.07
C PHE A 154 11.41 20.17 -24.06
N GLY A 155 12.63 20.01 -23.55
CA GLY A 155 13.84 19.71 -24.34
C GLY A 155 14.37 20.90 -25.16
N ASN A 156 15.69 20.95 -25.36
CA ASN A 156 16.31 21.91 -26.27
C ASN A 156 16.15 21.42 -27.71
N ASN A 157 15.45 22.18 -28.57
CA ASN A 157 15.84 22.29 -29.97
C ASN A 157 15.28 23.59 -30.58
N ASP A 158 16.19 24.50 -30.89
CA ASP A 158 15.94 25.64 -31.74
C ASP A 158 15.88 25.14 -33.20
N LYS A 159 14.80 25.47 -33.90
CA LYS A 159 14.52 25.24 -35.34
C LYS A 159 13.79 23.94 -35.72
N GLU A 160 12.61 23.76 -35.16
CA GLU A 160 11.41 23.37 -35.92
C GLU A 160 10.20 23.77 -35.07
N LYS A 161 9.07 24.14 -35.69
CA LYS A 161 7.83 24.38 -34.93
C LYS A 161 7.29 23.02 -34.45
N THR A 162 7.97 22.40 -33.48
CA THR A 162 7.54 21.19 -32.80
C THR A 162 6.37 21.54 -31.88
N SER A 163 5.15 21.41 -32.42
CA SER A 163 3.97 21.27 -31.60
C SER A 163 4.16 20.05 -30.70
N LEU A 164 4.00 20.25 -29.39
CA LEU A 164 4.13 19.25 -28.33
C LEU A 164 3.41 17.94 -28.65
N SER A 165 4.15 16.86 -28.95
CA SER A 165 3.61 15.50 -29.13
C SER A 165 2.98 14.93 -27.84
N ILE A 166 3.35 15.46 -26.67
CA ILE A 166 2.86 15.04 -25.33
C ILE A 166 1.55 15.75 -24.94
N LEU A 167 1.23 16.89 -25.57
CA LEU A 167 -0.07 17.55 -25.43
C LEU A 167 -1.06 17.12 -26.50
N GLN A 168 -0.58 16.50 -27.57
CA GLN A 168 -1.43 15.93 -28.59
C GLN A 168 -2.00 14.59 -28.10
N PRO A 169 -3.30 14.34 -28.28
CA PRO A 169 -3.89 13.06 -27.93
C PRO A 169 -3.16 11.94 -28.68
N ARG A 170 -2.75 10.87 -27.98
CA ARG A 170 -2.15 9.70 -28.62
C ARG A 170 -3.15 9.14 -29.63
N ASN A 171 -2.72 8.98 -30.87
CA ASN A 171 -3.52 8.30 -31.88
C ASN A 171 -3.45 6.78 -31.64
N ILE A 172 -4.57 6.08 -31.83
CA ILE A 172 -4.67 4.63 -31.64
C ILE A 172 -5.04 3.98 -32.97
N SER A 173 -4.40 2.86 -33.31
CA SER A 173 -4.78 2.07 -34.47
C SER A 173 -5.94 1.14 -34.13
N TYR A 174 -6.74 0.74 -35.12
CA TYR A 174 -7.81 -0.26 -34.93
C TYR A 174 -7.29 -1.56 -34.30
N ASN A 175 -6.10 -2.03 -34.72
CA ASN A 175 -5.49 -3.24 -34.16
C ASN A 175 -5.10 -3.07 -32.68
N GLU A 176 -4.61 -1.90 -32.26
CA GLU A 176 -4.31 -1.59 -30.86
C GLU A 176 -5.60 -1.56 -30.02
N TYR A 177 -6.64 -0.92 -30.54
CA TYR A 177 -7.97 -0.85 -29.92
C TYR A 177 -8.62 -2.23 -29.77
N ALA A 178 -8.69 -3.01 -30.85
CA ALA A 178 -9.32 -4.34 -30.90
C ALA A 178 -8.57 -5.37 -30.05
N SER A 179 -7.24 -5.24 -29.93
CA SER A 179 -6.42 -6.10 -29.07
C SER A 179 -6.45 -5.72 -27.60
N LYS A 180 -7.07 -4.58 -27.23
CA LYS A 180 -7.16 -4.05 -25.86
C LYS A 180 -5.82 -3.99 -25.13
N THR A 181 -4.73 -3.84 -25.88
CA THR A 181 -3.35 -4.03 -25.38
C THR A 181 -3.00 -3.05 -24.26
N THR A 182 -3.43 -1.80 -24.37
CA THR A 182 -3.19 -0.73 -23.40
C THR A 182 -4.04 -0.84 -22.14
N LEU A 183 -5.27 -1.35 -22.25
CA LEU A 183 -6.07 -1.75 -21.09
C LEU A 183 -5.40 -2.93 -20.35
N LEU A 184 -4.87 -3.90 -21.09
CA LEU A 184 -4.16 -5.04 -20.51
C LEU A 184 -2.84 -4.67 -19.81
N GLU A 185 -2.20 -3.55 -20.20
CA GLU A 185 -1.04 -3.01 -19.45
C GLU A 185 -1.40 -2.62 -18.01
N VAL A 186 -2.65 -2.24 -17.72
CA VAL A 186 -3.12 -1.96 -16.34
C VAL A 186 -2.95 -3.18 -15.45
N PHE A 187 -3.20 -4.35 -16.03
CA PHE A 187 -3.26 -5.63 -15.35
C PHE A 187 -1.90 -6.33 -15.29
N ASN A 188 -0.83 -5.67 -15.77
CA ASN A 188 0.60 -6.03 -15.77
C ASN A 188 0.96 -7.39 -15.11
N THR A 189 0.50 -8.48 -15.72
CA THR A 189 0.64 -9.83 -15.19
C THR A 189 0.89 -10.81 -16.32
N THR A 190 1.51 -11.95 -15.99
CA THR A 190 1.69 -13.04 -16.93
C THR A 190 0.43 -13.90 -16.93
N PHE A 191 -0.31 -13.88 -18.03
CA PHE A 191 -1.42 -14.79 -18.28
C PHE A 191 -0.86 -16.13 -18.75
N VAL A 192 -1.19 -17.20 -18.05
CA VAL A 192 -0.63 -18.53 -18.30
C VAL A 192 -1.75 -19.51 -18.64
N ASN A 193 -1.57 -20.23 -19.75
CA ASN A 193 -2.48 -21.32 -20.13
C ASN A 193 -2.23 -22.58 -19.30
N MET A 194 -3.22 -23.46 -19.24
CA MET A 194 -3.14 -24.71 -18.48
C MET A 194 -1.90 -25.57 -18.83
N SER A 195 -1.48 -25.59 -20.10
CA SER A 195 -0.33 -26.38 -20.56
C SER A 195 1.01 -25.90 -20.01
N GLU A 196 1.14 -24.62 -19.69
CA GLU A 196 2.38 -23.98 -19.22
C GLU A 196 2.35 -23.73 -17.71
N LEU A 197 1.18 -23.90 -17.08
CA LEU A 197 0.91 -23.48 -15.72
C LEU A 197 1.82 -24.16 -14.70
N LEU A 198 2.00 -25.48 -14.77
CA LEU A 198 2.85 -26.21 -13.84
C LEU A 198 4.31 -25.71 -13.84
N GLN A 199 4.83 -25.34 -15.02
CA GLN A 199 6.18 -24.80 -15.14
C GLN A 199 6.27 -23.39 -14.54
N ALA A 200 5.25 -22.55 -14.77
CA ALA A 200 5.17 -21.21 -14.20
C ALA A 200 5.04 -21.25 -12.66
N GLU A 201 4.17 -22.13 -12.14
CA GLU A 201 3.97 -22.40 -10.71
C GLU A 201 5.27 -22.82 -10.05
N ALA A 202 5.97 -23.82 -10.61
CA ALA A 202 7.23 -24.30 -10.08
C ALA A 202 8.30 -23.19 -10.07
N LYS A 203 8.40 -22.38 -11.13
CA LYS A 203 9.36 -21.27 -11.20
C LYS A 203 9.07 -20.21 -10.14
N ASP A 204 7.81 -19.77 -10.03
CA ASP A 204 7.39 -18.77 -9.04
C ASP A 204 7.63 -19.29 -7.61
N PHE A 205 7.33 -20.56 -7.35
CA PHE A 205 7.60 -21.19 -6.06
C PHE A 205 9.09 -21.17 -5.69
N GLN A 206 9.98 -21.51 -6.63
CA GLN A 206 11.44 -21.46 -6.39
C GLN A 206 11.93 -20.04 -6.11
N GLU A 207 11.37 -19.03 -6.79
CA GLU A 207 11.68 -17.62 -6.56
C GLU A 207 11.22 -17.17 -5.16
N LEU A 208 10.00 -17.52 -4.77
CA LEU A 208 9.47 -17.24 -3.43
C LEU A 208 10.30 -17.94 -2.34
N MET A 209 10.64 -19.21 -2.53
CA MET A 209 11.48 -19.97 -1.60
C MET A 209 12.88 -19.36 -1.45
N ALA A 210 13.47 -18.85 -2.54
CA ALA A 210 14.76 -18.16 -2.47
C ALA A 210 14.65 -16.82 -1.73
N ARG A 211 13.55 -16.07 -1.89
CA ARG A 211 13.32 -14.80 -1.18
C ARG A 211 13.04 -14.99 0.31
N LEU A 212 12.40 -16.11 0.66
CA LEU A 212 12.06 -16.48 2.03
C LEU A 212 13.12 -17.37 2.69
N ALA A 213 14.26 -17.58 2.04
CA ALA A 213 15.39 -18.27 2.66
C ALA A 213 15.85 -17.48 3.91
N PRO A 214 16.08 -18.16 5.04
CA PRO A 214 16.49 -17.48 6.25
C PRO A 214 17.90 -16.92 6.08
N LYS A 215 18.26 -15.99 6.95
CA LYS A 215 19.65 -15.74 7.28
C LYS A 215 19.88 -16.35 8.64
N ILE A 216 20.83 -17.26 8.75
CA ILE A 216 21.17 -17.88 10.03
C ILE A 216 22.26 -17.05 10.72
N GLY A 217 22.18 -16.97 12.04
CA GLY A 217 23.29 -16.49 12.85
C GLY A 217 23.01 -16.62 14.34
N GLU A 218 23.94 -16.11 15.13
CA GLU A 218 23.95 -16.23 16.59
C GLU A 218 22.93 -15.28 17.24
N TYR A 219 22.24 -15.78 18.27
CA TYR A 219 21.36 -14.98 19.12
C TYR A 219 22.12 -14.49 20.35
N ASP A 220 21.87 -13.24 20.74
CA ASP A 220 22.52 -12.62 21.90
C ASP A 220 22.11 -13.34 23.19
N LEU A 221 23.08 -13.66 24.06
CA LEU A 221 22.84 -14.26 25.37
C LEU A 221 22.73 -13.18 26.46
N GLU A 222 21.68 -13.23 27.29
CA GLU A 222 21.42 -12.25 28.36
C GLU A 222 21.82 -12.76 29.75
N GLU A 223 21.42 -14.01 30.03
CA GLU A 223 21.46 -14.58 31.37
C GLU A 223 22.11 -15.95 31.29
N ALA A 224 23.17 -16.12 32.08
CA ALA A 224 23.85 -17.38 32.27
C ALA A 224 23.83 -17.70 33.77
N ASP A 225 23.35 -18.89 34.15
CA ASP A 225 23.22 -19.31 35.55
C ASP A 225 23.87 -20.69 35.77
N GLY A 226 24.35 -20.92 37.00
CA GLY A 226 25.07 -22.12 37.41
C GLY A 226 26.54 -22.15 36.97
N ASN A 227 27.04 -23.35 36.67
CA ASN A 227 28.44 -23.65 36.37
C ASN A 227 28.85 -23.25 34.93
N VAL A 228 28.48 -22.06 34.47
CA VAL A 228 28.70 -21.61 33.08
C VAL A 228 30.19 -21.43 32.73
N GLY A 229 31.04 -21.24 33.74
CA GLY A 229 32.50 -21.12 33.59
C GLY A 229 33.19 -22.41 33.15
N GLU A 230 32.51 -23.56 33.25
CA GLU A 230 33.00 -24.87 32.81
C GLU A 230 33.01 -25.01 31.28
N PHE A 231 32.41 -24.06 30.56
CA PHE A 231 32.24 -24.09 29.12
C PHE A 231 32.74 -22.80 28.45
N LYS A 232 33.02 -22.90 27.15
CA LYS A 232 33.40 -21.79 26.27
C LYS A 232 32.77 -21.97 24.88
N ASN A 233 32.84 -20.92 24.05
CA ASN A 233 32.26 -20.91 22.70
C ASN A 233 30.79 -21.36 22.71
N VAL A 234 30.02 -20.81 23.65
CA VAL A 234 28.62 -21.16 23.84
C VAL A 234 27.79 -20.29 22.91
N GLU A 235 27.15 -20.92 21.93
CA GLU A 235 26.44 -20.24 20.86
C GLU A 235 25.05 -20.86 20.69
N ILE A 236 24.02 -20.01 20.60
CA ILE A 236 22.67 -20.41 20.17
C ILE A 236 22.42 -19.75 18.83
N GLU A 237 22.38 -20.54 17.76
CA GLU A 237 22.16 -20.08 16.39
C GLU A 237 20.71 -20.33 15.97
N GLY A 238 20.16 -19.41 15.18
CA GLY A 238 18.81 -19.50 14.63
C GLY A 238 18.59 -18.53 13.47
N PRO A 239 17.39 -18.55 12.86
CA PRO A 239 17.04 -17.65 11.77
C PRO A 239 16.82 -16.21 12.26
N TYR A 240 17.37 -15.23 11.54
CA TYR A 240 17.16 -13.80 11.81
C TYR A 240 15.83 -13.25 11.31
N ASN A 241 15.20 -13.93 10.35
CA ASN A 241 13.93 -13.53 9.77
C ASN A 241 12.92 -14.67 9.92
N ILE A 242 12.03 -14.55 10.90
CA ILE A 242 10.96 -15.51 11.17
C ILE A 242 9.63 -14.84 10.86
N TYR A 243 8.90 -15.35 9.87
CA TYR A 243 7.62 -14.80 9.44
C TYR A 243 6.46 -15.54 10.13
N GLY A 244 5.69 -14.79 10.92
CA GLY A 244 4.48 -15.27 11.59
C GLY A 244 4.72 -16.42 12.59
N PHE A 245 3.74 -17.31 12.75
CA PHE A 245 3.74 -18.37 13.77
C PHE A 245 4.50 -19.63 13.29
N SER A 246 5.74 -19.42 12.87
CA SER A 246 6.58 -20.48 12.29
C SER A 246 7.35 -21.26 13.35
N ALA A 247 7.53 -22.57 13.10
CA ALA A 247 8.53 -23.38 13.76
C ALA A 247 9.93 -22.98 13.27
N ILE A 248 10.93 -23.00 14.16
CA ILE A 248 12.26 -22.46 13.93
C ILE A 248 13.34 -23.52 14.17
N PRO A 249 14.31 -23.68 13.26
CA PRO A 249 15.50 -24.48 13.55
C PRO A 249 16.39 -23.73 14.54
N ILE A 250 16.97 -24.47 15.47
CA ILE A 250 17.92 -23.97 16.47
C ILE A 250 19.10 -24.92 16.53
N LYS A 251 20.29 -24.36 16.57
CA LYS A 251 21.53 -25.08 16.83
C LYS A 251 22.20 -24.51 18.06
N PHE A 252 22.56 -25.39 18.98
CA PHE A 252 23.28 -25.04 20.20
C PHE A 252 24.65 -25.68 20.17
N THR A 253 25.68 -24.85 20.25
CA THR A 253 27.08 -25.29 20.23
C THR A 253 27.74 -24.89 21.54
N LEU A 254 28.57 -25.78 22.09
CA LEU A 254 29.41 -25.48 23.23
C LEU A 254 30.64 -26.39 23.28
N SER A 255 31.67 -25.90 23.95
CA SER A 255 32.90 -26.63 24.23
C SER A 255 33.18 -26.66 25.74
N PRO A 256 33.75 -27.75 26.28
CA PRO A 256 34.29 -27.72 27.63
C PRO A 256 35.45 -26.73 27.68
N ARG A 257 35.60 -26.07 28.83
CA ARG A 257 36.74 -25.22 29.14
C ARG A 257 37.71 -25.98 30.04
N GLY A 258 38.96 -26.07 29.62
CA GLY A 258 40.02 -26.76 30.35
C GLY A 258 41.40 -26.30 29.93
N ASN A 259 42.40 -27.14 30.25
CA ASN A 259 43.79 -26.95 29.87
C ASN A 259 44.24 -28.23 29.16
N GLU A 260 44.84 -28.13 27.97
CA GLU A 260 45.34 -29.28 27.20
C GLU A 260 46.41 -30.10 27.95
N GLU A 261 47.08 -29.49 28.94
CA GLU A 261 48.08 -30.15 29.78
C GLU A 261 47.48 -30.89 30.99
N VAL A 262 46.20 -30.66 31.32
CA VAL A 262 45.52 -31.25 32.49
C VAL A 262 44.41 -32.18 32.03
N LYS A 263 44.40 -33.40 32.55
CA LYS A 263 43.36 -34.38 32.22
C LYS A 263 42.12 -34.16 33.09
N ASP A 264 41.14 -33.40 32.60
CA ASP A 264 39.91 -33.14 33.34
C ASP A 264 38.64 -33.08 32.46
N PRO A 265 38.30 -34.19 31.76
CA PRO A 265 37.20 -34.23 30.83
C PRO A 265 35.85 -33.91 31.50
N ILE A 266 34.99 -33.24 30.75
CA ILE A 266 33.57 -33.06 31.10
C ILE A 266 32.77 -34.12 30.36
N CYS A 267 31.93 -34.83 31.10
CA CYS A 267 30.97 -35.80 30.58
C CYS A 267 29.55 -35.26 30.72
N LEU A 268 28.87 -35.03 29.59
CA LEU A 268 27.49 -34.58 29.58
C LEU A 268 26.56 -35.73 30.01
N THR A 269 25.57 -35.42 30.85
CA THR A 269 24.51 -36.35 31.27
C THR A 269 23.19 -36.00 30.60
N SER A 270 22.89 -34.72 30.46
CA SER A 270 21.77 -34.26 29.65
C SER A 270 21.97 -32.86 29.10
N VAL A 271 21.32 -32.60 27.97
CA VAL A 271 21.21 -31.27 27.37
C VAL A 271 19.73 -31.05 27.05
N SER A 272 19.17 -29.91 27.43
CA SER A 272 17.78 -29.55 27.16
C SER A 272 17.70 -28.19 26.49
N ILE A 273 16.95 -28.09 25.39
CA ILE A 273 16.71 -26.84 24.67
C ILE A 273 15.20 -26.61 24.56
N TYR A 274 14.74 -25.39 24.84
CA TYR A 274 13.31 -25.06 24.82
C TYR A 274 13.05 -23.58 24.54
N ALA A 275 11.84 -23.27 24.07
CA ALA A 275 11.34 -21.91 24.02
C ALA A 275 10.75 -21.52 25.38
N TYR A 276 11.02 -20.31 25.84
CA TYR A 276 10.66 -19.82 27.16
C TYR A 276 9.90 -18.50 27.03
N THR A 277 8.63 -18.52 27.42
CA THR A 277 7.75 -17.35 27.29
C THR A 277 7.97 -16.36 28.44
N LYS A 278 7.53 -15.12 28.25
CA LYS A 278 7.60 -14.07 29.28
C LYS A 278 6.90 -14.43 30.59
N ASP A 279 5.83 -15.24 30.53
CA ASP A 279 5.09 -15.73 31.70
C ASP A 279 5.72 -17.00 32.34
N GLY A 280 6.87 -17.44 31.84
CA GLY A 280 7.67 -18.50 32.45
C GLY A 280 7.34 -19.92 32.01
N ARG A 281 6.54 -20.10 30.95
CA ARG A 281 6.22 -21.43 30.40
C ARG A 281 7.39 -21.94 29.55
N LYS A 282 7.78 -23.19 29.77
CA LYS A 282 8.68 -23.95 28.87
C LYS A 282 7.83 -24.58 27.76
N LEU A 283 8.17 -24.30 26.51
CA LEU A 283 7.51 -24.82 25.32
C LEU A 283 8.49 -25.67 24.51
N TRP A 284 7.97 -26.77 23.95
CA TRP A 284 8.69 -27.63 23.00
C TRP A 284 10.05 -28.13 23.50
N THR A 285 10.18 -28.49 24.78
CA THR A 285 11.45 -28.96 25.32
C THR A 285 11.98 -30.19 24.60
N ARG A 286 13.20 -30.11 24.09
CA ARG A 286 13.96 -31.25 23.55
C ARG A 286 15.07 -31.59 24.53
N THR A 287 15.15 -32.84 24.96
CA THR A 287 16.18 -33.30 25.91
C THR A 287 16.96 -34.48 25.37
N TRP A 288 18.28 -34.34 25.23
CA TRP A 288 19.19 -35.46 25.01
C TRP A 288 19.72 -35.96 26.35
N THR A 289 19.72 -37.27 26.53
CA THR A 289 20.24 -37.93 27.73
C THR A 289 21.32 -38.91 27.32
N PHE A 290 22.44 -38.91 28.05
CA PHE A 290 23.60 -39.74 27.75
C PHE A 290 23.91 -40.67 28.91
N LYS A 291 24.40 -41.86 28.59
CA LYS A 291 24.93 -42.77 29.60
C LYS A 291 26.25 -42.21 30.16
N PRO A 292 26.62 -42.55 31.40
CA PRO A 292 27.91 -42.17 31.96
C PRO A 292 29.06 -42.58 31.02
N GLY A 293 29.94 -41.64 30.68
CA GLY A 293 31.08 -41.90 29.79
C GLY A 293 30.78 -41.78 28.28
N GLU A 294 29.51 -41.67 27.86
CA GLU A 294 29.14 -41.71 26.44
C GLU A 294 29.50 -40.42 25.68
N LYS A 295 29.24 -39.27 26.30
CA LYS A 295 29.43 -37.95 25.70
C LYS A 295 30.41 -37.13 26.52
N CYS A 296 31.68 -37.54 26.51
CA CYS A 296 32.77 -36.88 27.22
C CYS A 296 33.72 -36.14 26.26
N GLY A 297 34.39 -35.11 26.76
CA GLY A 297 35.30 -34.29 25.99
C GLY A 297 36.22 -33.47 26.87
N GLU A 298 37.45 -33.28 26.38
CA GLU A 298 38.45 -32.37 26.95
C GLU A 298 38.50 -31.07 26.14
N GLU A 299 39.35 -30.13 26.54
CA GLU A 299 39.64 -28.89 25.83
C GLU A 299 39.87 -29.18 24.32
N GLY A 300 39.15 -28.46 23.45
CA GLY A 300 39.15 -28.68 21.99
C GLY A 300 37.99 -29.53 21.46
N THR A 301 37.23 -30.21 22.33
CA THR A 301 35.98 -30.88 21.93
C THR A 301 34.90 -29.84 21.61
N VAL A 302 34.11 -30.08 20.56
CA VAL A 302 32.93 -29.27 20.23
C VAL A 302 31.71 -30.18 20.21
N TRP A 303 30.68 -29.82 20.97
CA TRP A 303 29.37 -30.48 20.92
C TRP A 303 28.36 -29.57 20.23
N SER A 304 27.57 -30.15 19.33
CA SER A 304 26.48 -29.48 18.61
C SER A 304 25.18 -30.24 18.87
N PHE A 305 24.11 -29.48 19.11
CA PHE A 305 22.76 -30.00 19.34
C PHE A 305 21.78 -29.22 18.46
N GLU A 306 21.14 -29.92 17.53
CA GLU A 306 20.20 -29.34 16.56
C GLU A 306 18.78 -29.71 16.94
N THR A 307 17.85 -28.76 16.91
CA THR A 307 16.44 -29.03 17.19
C THR A 307 15.50 -28.06 16.48
N VAL A 308 14.21 -28.34 16.54
CA VAL A 308 13.15 -27.43 16.09
C VAL A 308 12.30 -27.00 17.27
N LEU A 309 12.07 -25.70 17.39
CA LEU A 309 11.19 -25.10 18.40
C LEU A 309 10.09 -24.27 17.73
N LYS A 310 9.21 -23.69 18.53
CA LYS A 310 8.23 -22.70 18.07
C LYS A 310 7.90 -21.74 19.21
N GLY A 311 7.60 -20.48 18.88
CA GLY A 311 7.03 -19.54 19.83
C GLY A 311 5.64 -19.97 20.35
N PRO A 312 5.06 -19.21 21.28
CA PRO A 312 3.68 -19.41 21.67
C PRO A 312 2.74 -19.12 20.50
N ASP A 313 1.64 -19.88 20.43
CA ASP A 313 0.65 -19.74 19.37
C ASP A 313 -0.75 -20.01 19.95
N PRO A 314 -1.50 -18.96 20.32
CA PRO A 314 -2.84 -19.09 20.87
C PRO A 314 -3.90 -19.41 19.80
N TYR A 315 -3.53 -19.42 18.52
CA TYR A 315 -4.46 -19.49 17.40
C TYR A 315 -4.57 -20.86 16.73
N VAL A 316 -3.74 -21.83 17.14
CA VAL A 316 -3.73 -23.21 16.59
C VAL A 316 -5.10 -23.89 16.61
N ASN A 317 -5.98 -23.56 17.57
CA ASN A 317 -7.32 -24.14 17.64
C ASN A 317 -8.36 -23.37 16.79
N GLU A 318 -8.06 -22.12 16.42
CA GLU A 318 -8.96 -21.30 15.59
C GLU A 318 -8.88 -21.71 14.13
N ILE A 319 -7.70 -22.10 13.63
CA ILE A 319 -7.55 -22.62 12.26
C ILE A 319 -8.39 -23.89 12.07
N ASP A 320 -8.53 -24.74 13.10
CA ASP A 320 -9.37 -25.94 13.03
C ASP A 320 -10.82 -25.59 12.73
N LYS A 321 -11.34 -24.48 13.28
CA LYS A 321 -12.70 -24.02 12.97
C LYS A 321 -12.82 -23.62 11.50
N ILE A 322 -11.81 -22.94 10.95
CA ILE A 322 -11.81 -22.53 9.54
C ILE A 322 -11.75 -23.75 8.63
N ILE A 323 -10.78 -24.65 8.85
CA ILE A 323 -10.60 -25.87 8.05
C ILE A 323 -11.86 -26.76 8.10
N ASN A 324 -12.54 -26.82 9.24
CA ASN A 324 -13.80 -27.57 9.35
C ASN A 324 -15.02 -26.83 8.77
N GLY A 325 -14.90 -25.57 8.33
CA GLY A 325 -16.02 -24.77 7.82
C GLY A 325 -16.98 -24.32 8.93
N LEU A 326 -16.49 -24.18 10.16
CA LEU A 326 -17.26 -23.79 11.34
C LEU A 326 -16.95 -22.38 11.83
N ALA A 327 -16.02 -21.67 11.17
CA ALA A 327 -15.60 -20.33 11.55
C ALA A 327 -16.58 -19.26 11.05
N ASP A 328 -16.84 -18.28 11.90
CA ASP A 328 -17.52 -17.03 11.56
C ASP A 328 -16.52 -15.97 11.07
N ALA A 329 -17.05 -14.82 10.63
CA ALA A 329 -16.23 -13.70 10.14
C ALA A 329 -15.20 -13.23 11.17
N ASP A 330 -15.58 -13.18 12.44
CA ASP A 330 -14.72 -12.71 13.53
C ASP A 330 -13.55 -13.68 13.77
N THR A 331 -13.80 -14.99 13.75
CA THR A 331 -12.76 -16.02 13.82
C THR A 331 -11.79 -15.92 12.65
N VAL A 332 -12.29 -15.74 11.43
CA VAL A 332 -11.45 -15.58 10.23
C VAL A 332 -10.61 -14.31 10.35
N GLN A 333 -11.19 -13.16 10.70
CA GLN A 333 -10.45 -11.90 10.84
C GLN A 333 -9.43 -11.94 11.97
N LYS A 334 -9.79 -12.52 13.13
CA LYS A 334 -8.87 -12.72 14.25
C LYS A 334 -7.62 -13.49 13.81
N LEU A 335 -7.80 -14.55 13.02
CA LEU A 335 -6.69 -15.34 12.53
C LEU A 335 -5.90 -14.62 11.43
N TYR A 336 -6.59 -13.97 10.50
CA TYR A 336 -6.00 -13.22 9.39
C TYR A 336 -5.13 -12.04 9.84
N LEU A 337 -5.46 -11.44 10.98
CA LEU A 337 -4.74 -10.31 11.58
C LEU A 337 -3.79 -10.71 12.72
N ALA A 338 -3.65 -12.01 13.01
CA ALA A 338 -2.84 -12.50 14.12
C ALA A 338 -1.36 -12.12 13.95
N THR A 339 -0.69 -11.72 15.03
CA THR A 339 0.74 -11.42 15.03
C THR A 339 1.48 -12.12 16.18
N PRO A 340 2.66 -12.72 15.93
CA PRO A 340 3.44 -13.37 16.98
C PRO A 340 4.20 -12.36 17.86
N ALA A 341 4.35 -11.11 17.40
CA ALA A 341 5.10 -10.06 18.10
C ALA A 341 4.45 -9.66 19.45
N ASP A 342 3.16 -9.96 19.63
CA ASP A 342 2.42 -9.70 20.87
C ASP A 342 2.77 -10.68 22.00
N GLU A 343 3.40 -11.82 21.69
CA GLU A 343 3.80 -12.85 22.67
C GLU A 343 5.31 -13.20 22.57
N PRO A 344 6.21 -12.33 23.05
CA PRO A 344 7.65 -12.55 22.95
C PRO A 344 8.11 -13.77 23.75
N TYR A 345 9.14 -14.44 23.24
CA TYR A 345 9.78 -15.61 23.85
C TYR A 345 11.30 -15.57 23.66
N GLU A 346 12.01 -16.32 24.49
CA GLU A 346 13.45 -16.56 24.39
C GLU A 346 13.75 -18.04 24.21
N ILE A 347 14.97 -18.36 23.79
CA ILE A 347 15.47 -19.74 23.75
C ILE A 347 16.36 -19.96 24.97
N VAL A 348 16.21 -21.12 25.61
CA VAL A 348 17.01 -21.52 26.75
C VAL A 348 17.66 -22.88 26.48
N ALA A 349 18.96 -22.96 26.79
CA ALA A 349 19.72 -24.20 26.81
C ALA A 349 20.13 -24.52 28.26
N GLU A 350 19.84 -25.72 28.72
CA GLU A 350 20.24 -26.27 30.02
C GLU A 350 21.18 -27.46 29.79
N VAL A 351 22.31 -27.50 30.48
CA VAL A 351 23.32 -28.54 30.35
C VAL A 351 23.64 -29.08 31.74
N HIS A 352 23.55 -30.40 31.88
CA HIS A 352 23.93 -31.11 33.08
C HIS A 352 25.02 -32.13 32.77
N GLY A 353 26.00 -32.26 33.66
CA GLY A 353 27.16 -33.11 33.43
C GLY A 353 27.96 -33.35 34.68
N ILE A 354 29.12 -33.97 34.49
CA ILE A 354 30.10 -34.27 35.52
C ILE A 354 31.49 -33.92 34.99
N ARG A 355 32.30 -33.17 35.75
CA ARG A 355 33.74 -33.04 35.52
C ARG A 355 34.46 -34.17 36.23
N MET A 356 35.32 -34.87 35.51
CA MET A 356 36.17 -35.90 36.11
C MET A 356 37.48 -35.27 36.54
N ILE A 357 37.75 -35.24 37.84
CA ILE A 357 38.96 -34.62 38.39
C ILE A 357 40.06 -35.67 38.50
N TYR A 358 41.25 -35.33 37.97
CA TYR A 358 42.45 -36.14 38.08
C TYR A 358 43.57 -35.33 38.72
N TYR A 359 44.49 -36.02 39.39
CA TYR A 359 45.78 -35.44 39.81
C TYR A 359 46.94 -36.17 39.13
N ASN A 360 48.04 -35.46 38.90
CA ASN A 360 49.24 -36.03 38.31
C ASN A 360 50.24 -36.44 39.40
N LYS A 361 50.63 -37.71 39.41
CA LYS A 361 51.69 -38.22 40.29
C LYS A 361 52.75 -38.91 39.44
N GLY A 362 53.88 -38.24 39.23
CA GLY A 362 55.03 -38.81 38.52
C GLY A 362 54.77 -39.06 37.02
N GLY A 363 53.97 -38.21 36.37
CA GLY A 363 53.62 -38.34 34.94
C GLY A 363 52.40 -39.22 34.67
N GLN A 364 51.81 -39.85 35.70
CA GLN A 364 50.58 -40.62 35.59
C GLN A 364 49.40 -39.82 36.15
N TRP A 365 48.35 -39.67 35.33
CA TRP A 365 47.08 -39.12 35.75
C TRP A 365 46.26 -40.18 36.48
N ILE A 366 45.87 -39.89 37.72
CA ILE A 366 45.07 -40.76 38.58
C ILE A 366 43.73 -40.07 38.85
N PHE A 367 42.63 -40.80 38.63
CA PHE A 367 41.29 -40.30 38.91
C PHE A 367 41.09 -40.10 40.41
N ASP A 368 40.48 -38.99 40.79
CA ASP A 368 40.19 -38.65 42.19
C ASP A 368 38.69 -38.75 42.47
N HIS A 369 37.91 -37.82 41.93
CA HIS A 369 36.46 -37.74 42.15
C HIS A 369 35.75 -37.05 40.98
N ASN A 370 34.42 -36.99 41.09
CA ASN A 370 33.51 -36.40 40.13
C ASN A 370 32.88 -35.13 40.72
N GLU A 371 32.85 -34.05 39.95
CA GLU A 371 32.16 -32.81 40.31
C GLU A 371 30.95 -32.59 39.41
N THR A 372 29.78 -32.31 40.00
CA THR A 372 28.55 -32.12 39.23
C THR A 372 28.51 -30.74 38.59
N ILE A 373 28.08 -30.68 37.33
CA ILE A 373 27.95 -29.45 36.56
C ILE A 373 26.47 -29.24 36.19
N SER A 374 25.99 -28.02 36.39
CA SER A 374 24.69 -27.55 35.90
C SER A 374 24.83 -26.14 35.38
N ALA A 375 24.66 -25.93 34.07
CA ALA A 375 24.77 -24.63 33.43
C ALA A 375 23.53 -24.34 32.60
N ARG A 376 23.11 -23.07 32.57
CA ARG A 376 21.96 -22.60 31.79
C ARG A 376 22.31 -21.31 31.06
N TRP A 377 21.91 -21.20 29.80
CA TRP A 377 22.02 -20.00 28.98
C TRP A 377 20.68 -19.62 28.38
N ARG A 378 20.38 -18.32 28.35
CA ARG A 378 19.15 -17.75 27.81
C ARG A 378 19.44 -16.61 26.85
N THR A 379 18.72 -16.57 25.74
CA THR A 379 18.81 -15.49 24.74
C THR A 379 18.09 -14.20 25.20
N SER A 380 18.45 -13.06 24.61
CA SER A 380 17.78 -11.74 24.74
C SER A 380 17.22 -11.19 23.42
N SER A 381 17.45 -11.90 22.31
CA SER A 381 17.16 -11.42 20.96
C SER A 381 16.23 -12.33 20.17
N ALA A 382 15.84 -13.51 20.66
CA ALA A 382 15.12 -14.48 19.84
C ALA A 382 13.80 -13.90 19.29
N TYR A 383 13.02 -13.20 20.13
CA TYR A 383 11.79 -12.54 19.68
C TYR A 383 12.02 -11.37 18.72
N LYS A 384 13.21 -10.74 18.72
CA LYS A 384 13.51 -9.60 17.83
C LYS A 384 13.61 -10.01 16.36
N HIS A 385 13.77 -11.30 16.12
CA HIS A 385 13.83 -11.91 14.79
C HIS A 385 12.45 -12.27 14.22
N LEU A 386 11.37 -12.02 14.97
CA LEU A 386 9.99 -12.16 14.49
C LEU A 386 9.60 -10.96 13.64
N ALA A 387 9.28 -11.22 12.37
CA ALA A 387 8.64 -10.24 11.51
C ALA A 387 7.14 -10.12 11.85
N ALA A 388 6.57 -8.92 11.68
CA ALA A 388 5.16 -8.64 11.90
C ALA A 388 4.27 -9.60 11.08
N GLY A 389 3.18 -10.08 11.70
CA GLY A 389 2.48 -11.31 11.29
C GLY A 389 1.67 -11.28 9.99
N ARG A 390 1.56 -10.14 9.30
CA ARG A 390 0.83 -10.06 8.03
C ARG A 390 1.76 -10.35 6.86
N ILE A 391 1.55 -11.48 6.22
CA ILE A 391 2.30 -11.93 5.05
C ILE A 391 1.62 -11.34 3.82
N GLU A 392 2.38 -10.64 2.99
CA GLU A 392 1.93 -10.21 1.67
C GLU A 392 2.87 -10.80 0.59
N ILE A 393 2.31 -11.60 -0.30
CA ILE A 393 3.03 -12.20 -1.43
C ILE A 393 2.56 -11.50 -2.70
N GLY A 394 3.44 -10.68 -3.28
CA GLY A 394 3.15 -9.86 -4.46
C GLY A 394 2.60 -10.64 -5.65
N GLY A 395 1.68 -10.08 -6.41
CA GLY A 395 1.07 -10.71 -7.59
C GLY A 395 0.03 -9.79 -8.23
N PHE A 396 -0.83 -10.35 -9.07
CA PHE A 396 -2.01 -9.68 -9.64
C PHE A 396 -2.88 -9.14 -8.50
N ARG A 397 -3.01 -7.81 -8.44
CA ARG A 397 -3.61 -7.10 -7.29
C ARG A 397 -4.89 -6.39 -7.65
N GLU A 398 -5.24 -6.37 -8.93
CA GLU A 398 -6.34 -5.59 -9.49
C GLU A 398 -7.73 -6.19 -9.17
N GLY A 399 -7.78 -7.34 -8.50
CA GLY A 399 -9.02 -7.96 -8.02
C GLY A 399 -9.70 -8.82 -9.07
N THR A 400 -9.98 -8.25 -10.23
CA THR A 400 -10.63 -8.92 -11.36
C THR A 400 -10.33 -8.18 -12.66
N LEU A 401 -10.46 -8.87 -13.78
CA LEU A 401 -10.57 -8.25 -15.10
C LEU A 401 -11.94 -7.60 -15.27
N PRO A 402 -12.03 -6.63 -16.19
CA PRO A 402 -13.28 -6.04 -16.61
C PRO A 402 -14.25 -7.10 -17.16
N VAL A 403 -15.54 -6.95 -16.86
CA VAL A 403 -16.58 -7.92 -17.29
C VAL A 403 -16.74 -7.98 -18.82
N ASP A 404 -16.25 -6.99 -19.59
CA ASP A 404 -16.25 -7.00 -21.06
C ASP A 404 -15.19 -7.96 -21.63
N MET A 405 -14.26 -8.42 -20.80
CA MET A 405 -13.27 -9.43 -21.15
C MET A 405 -13.80 -10.87 -20.97
N LYS A 406 -15.07 -11.07 -20.63
CA LYS A 406 -15.63 -12.43 -20.41
C LYS A 406 -15.48 -13.39 -21.59
N ASP A 407 -15.45 -12.86 -22.81
CA ASP A 407 -15.30 -13.65 -24.04
C ASP A 407 -13.83 -13.67 -24.52
N ASP A 408 -12.92 -12.96 -23.84
CA ASP A 408 -11.48 -12.95 -24.13
C ASP A 408 -10.83 -14.24 -23.60
N PRO A 409 -9.99 -14.94 -24.38
CA PRO A 409 -9.27 -16.13 -23.91
C PRO A 409 -8.51 -15.91 -22.60
N LYS A 410 -7.97 -14.71 -22.35
CA LYS A 410 -7.23 -14.35 -21.13
C LYS A 410 -8.09 -14.44 -19.87
N ALA A 411 -9.41 -14.26 -19.96
CA ALA A 411 -10.30 -14.42 -18.81
C ALA A 411 -10.36 -15.87 -18.30
N SER A 412 -10.03 -16.85 -19.15
CA SER A 412 -9.96 -18.27 -18.81
C SER A 412 -8.54 -18.78 -18.53
N MET A 413 -7.52 -17.92 -18.68
CA MET A 413 -6.14 -18.22 -18.30
C MET A 413 -5.95 -18.09 -16.78
N PHE A 414 -4.75 -18.40 -16.28
CA PHE A 414 -4.37 -18.26 -14.88
C PHE A 414 -3.41 -17.10 -14.68
N VAL A 415 -3.58 -16.39 -13.57
CA VAL A 415 -2.64 -15.35 -13.11
C VAL A 415 -2.26 -15.61 -11.65
N PRO A 416 -1.03 -15.28 -11.24
CA PRO A 416 -0.61 -15.42 -9.86
C PRO A 416 -1.16 -14.24 -9.04
N TYR A 417 -2.09 -14.49 -8.12
CA TYR A 417 -2.73 -13.44 -7.33
C TYR A 417 -1.83 -12.92 -6.20
N LEU A 418 -1.93 -11.61 -5.94
CA LEU A 418 -1.50 -11.03 -4.67
C LEU A 418 -2.20 -11.80 -3.54
N MET A 419 -1.44 -12.25 -2.56
CA MET A 419 -2.02 -12.95 -1.41
C MET A 419 -1.67 -12.24 -0.12
N ARG A 420 -2.63 -12.24 0.80
CA ARG A 420 -2.50 -11.68 2.14
C ARG A 420 -2.90 -12.73 3.16
N GLY A 421 -2.27 -12.73 4.33
CA GLY A 421 -2.58 -13.73 5.35
C GLY A 421 -1.73 -13.66 6.60
N SER A 422 -1.88 -14.68 7.45
CA SER A 422 -1.09 -14.90 8.66
C SER A 422 -0.81 -16.40 8.85
N GLY A 423 0.16 -16.71 9.71
CA GLY A 423 0.56 -18.08 10.04
C GLY A 423 2.04 -18.34 9.80
N ALA A 424 2.41 -19.58 9.50
CA ALA A 424 3.77 -20.09 9.45
C ALA A 424 4.44 -19.89 8.08
N ALA A 425 4.54 -18.65 7.60
CA ALA A 425 5.10 -18.35 6.27
C ALA A 425 6.58 -18.66 6.10
N SER A 426 7.36 -18.76 7.18
CA SER A 426 8.74 -19.25 7.06
C SER A 426 8.78 -20.73 6.75
N ASN A 427 7.74 -21.51 7.11
CA ASN A 427 7.72 -22.96 6.93
C ASN A 427 6.94 -23.40 5.69
N ILE A 428 5.83 -22.73 5.37
CA ILE A 428 4.93 -23.09 4.27
C ILE A 428 4.86 -21.94 3.28
N ILE A 429 5.12 -22.26 2.01
CA ILE A 429 4.95 -21.34 0.89
C ILE A 429 3.71 -21.78 0.14
N VAL A 430 2.85 -20.81 -0.15
CA VAL A 430 1.68 -21.03 -0.99
C VAL A 430 1.65 -19.96 -2.05
N ARG A 431 1.06 -20.29 -3.21
CA ARG A 431 0.73 -19.35 -4.27
C ARG A 431 -0.61 -19.68 -4.89
N ALA A 432 -1.50 -18.70 -4.95
CA ALA A 432 -2.78 -18.82 -5.63
C ALA A 432 -2.64 -18.40 -7.09
N TRP A 433 -2.92 -19.35 -7.99
CA TRP A 433 -3.14 -19.13 -9.40
C TRP A 433 -4.64 -19.27 -9.67
N ALA A 434 -5.26 -18.22 -10.18
CA ALA A 434 -6.70 -18.25 -10.43
C ALA A 434 -7.05 -17.58 -11.75
N ASN A 435 -8.26 -17.88 -12.23
CA ASN A 435 -8.81 -17.13 -13.36
C ASN A 435 -8.91 -15.65 -13.00
N PRO A 436 -8.48 -14.73 -13.87
CA PRO A 436 -8.40 -13.32 -13.54
C PRO A 436 -9.77 -12.62 -13.62
N LEU A 437 -10.84 -13.29 -14.06
CA LEU A 437 -12.19 -12.74 -14.13
C LEU A 437 -13.11 -13.37 -13.06
N HIS A 438 -13.70 -12.52 -12.22
CA HIS A 438 -14.60 -12.91 -11.13
C HIS A 438 -15.92 -12.13 -11.19
N ILE A 439 -16.98 -12.80 -11.63
CA ILE A 439 -18.30 -12.17 -11.83
C ILE A 439 -19.40 -13.05 -11.22
N VAL A 440 -20.45 -12.42 -10.69
CA VAL A 440 -21.60 -13.14 -10.15
C VAL A 440 -22.23 -14.05 -11.24
N ASN A 441 -22.73 -15.22 -10.84
CA ASN A 441 -23.22 -16.31 -11.68
C ASN A 441 -22.18 -16.93 -12.64
N ALA A 442 -20.90 -16.65 -12.45
CA ALA A 442 -19.82 -17.37 -13.12
C ALA A 442 -19.00 -18.21 -12.14
N THR A 443 -18.22 -19.10 -12.72
CA THR A 443 -17.30 -19.99 -12.02
C THR A 443 -15.87 -19.53 -12.27
N SER A 444 -15.08 -19.39 -11.22
CA SER A 444 -13.64 -19.16 -11.30
C SER A 444 -12.89 -20.35 -10.71
N THR A 445 -11.82 -20.78 -11.39
CA THR A 445 -10.95 -21.85 -10.94
C THR A 445 -9.79 -21.28 -10.13
N PHE A 446 -9.48 -21.92 -9.02
CA PHE A 446 -8.36 -21.63 -8.13
C PHE A 446 -7.44 -22.85 -8.07
N LYS A 447 -6.15 -22.61 -8.17
CA LYS A 447 -5.07 -23.58 -7.94
C LYS A 447 -4.12 -22.98 -6.91
N PHE A 448 -4.06 -23.58 -5.74
CA PHE A 448 -3.12 -23.21 -4.70
C PHE A 448 -1.93 -24.15 -4.78
N TYR A 449 -0.80 -23.64 -5.27
CA TYR A 449 0.47 -24.37 -5.31
C TYR A 449 1.16 -24.21 -3.95
N VAL A 450 1.35 -25.30 -3.23
CA VAL A 450 1.70 -25.38 -1.81
C VAL A 450 2.93 -26.25 -1.63
N GLY A 451 3.87 -25.83 -0.80
CA GLY A 451 5.03 -26.63 -0.43
C GLY A 451 5.73 -26.09 0.80
N ALA A 452 6.61 -26.91 1.37
CA ALA A 452 7.45 -26.52 2.48
C ALA A 452 8.60 -25.64 1.98
N ASN A 453 8.98 -24.63 2.77
CA ASN A 453 10.22 -23.90 2.58
C ASN A 453 11.38 -24.75 3.12
N THR A 454 11.85 -25.70 2.33
CA THR A 454 12.90 -26.65 2.76
C THR A 454 14.19 -25.94 3.14
N LYS A 455 14.55 -24.85 2.44
CA LYS A 455 15.69 -24.00 2.78
C LYS A 455 15.62 -23.42 4.19
N PHE A 456 14.42 -23.21 4.74
CA PHE A 456 14.29 -22.67 6.08
C PHE A 456 14.82 -23.60 7.17
N PHE A 457 14.71 -24.92 6.98
CA PHE A 457 15.18 -25.91 7.94
C PHE A 457 16.58 -26.42 7.59
N ASP A 458 16.82 -26.72 6.31
CA ASP A 458 18.01 -27.43 5.83
C ASP A 458 19.30 -26.57 5.91
N GLU A 459 19.20 -25.24 6.08
CA GLU A 459 20.37 -24.38 6.26
C GLU A 459 21.06 -24.55 7.63
N LEU A 460 20.34 -25.01 8.66
CA LEU A 460 20.86 -25.13 10.01
C LEU A 460 20.80 -26.56 10.57
N ILE A 461 19.86 -27.38 10.11
CA ILE A 461 19.68 -28.75 10.58
C ILE A 461 20.14 -29.72 9.50
N ASN A 462 21.23 -30.44 9.74
CA ASN A 462 21.79 -31.41 8.80
C ASN A 462 21.57 -32.86 9.26
N ASP A 463 21.48 -33.08 10.57
CA ASP A 463 21.61 -34.42 11.15
C ASP A 463 20.27 -35.16 11.34
N PHE A 464 19.13 -34.53 11.06
CA PHE A 464 17.84 -35.23 11.06
C PHE A 464 16.78 -34.62 10.12
N LYS A 465 15.90 -35.48 9.59
CA LYS A 465 14.86 -35.10 8.62
C LYS A 465 13.57 -34.67 9.31
N VAL A 466 13.17 -33.43 9.07
CA VAL A 466 11.85 -32.89 9.43
C VAL A 466 10.76 -33.41 8.50
N GLU A 467 9.82 -34.22 8.99
CA GLU A 467 8.64 -34.64 8.20
C GLU A 467 7.52 -33.61 8.38
N ILE A 468 6.83 -33.26 7.29
CA ILE A 468 5.66 -32.38 7.31
C ILE A 468 4.45 -33.18 6.82
N SER A 469 3.41 -33.21 7.65
CA SER A 469 2.09 -33.79 7.32
C SER A 469 1.04 -32.70 7.45
N ASP A 470 0.05 -32.69 6.56
CA ASP A 470 -0.89 -31.57 6.44
C ASP A 470 -2.36 -31.98 6.31
N GLU A 471 -3.21 -31.04 6.68
CA GLU A 471 -4.63 -31.00 6.42
C GLU A 471 -4.96 -29.62 5.85
N SER A 472 -5.55 -29.56 4.67
CA SER A 472 -5.83 -28.32 3.95
C SER A 472 -7.25 -28.26 3.41
N ARG A 473 -7.73 -27.04 3.20
CA ARG A 473 -9.04 -26.77 2.60
C ARG A 473 -9.11 -25.39 1.98
N ILE A 474 -9.81 -25.29 0.86
CA ILE A 474 -10.27 -24.00 0.34
C ILE A 474 -11.64 -23.73 0.97
N VAL A 475 -11.80 -22.57 1.57
CA VAL A 475 -13.09 -22.12 2.14
C VAL A 475 -13.54 -20.84 1.46
N VAL A 476 -14.82 -20.80 1.11
CA VAL A 476 -15.42 -19.69 0.39
C VAL A 476 -16.52 -19.12 1.27
N TYR A 477 -16.45 -17.83 1.56
CA TYR A 477 -17.49 -17.12 2.29
C TYR A 477 -18.25 -16.22 1.34
N ARG A 478 -19.59 -16.26 1.39
CA ARG A 478 -20.42 -15.20 0.80
C ARG A 478 -20.55 -14.09 1.84
N ILE A 479 -20.35 -12.85 1.40
CA ILE A 479 -20.64 -11.66 2.19
C ILE A 479 -22.08 -11.28 1.91
N LEU A 480 -22.87 -11.05 2.95
CA LEU A 480 -24.26 -10.62 2.86
C LEU A 480 -24.37 -9.09 2.83
N LYS A 481 -25.52 -8.58 2.40
CA LYS A 481 -25.78 -7.12 2.31
C LYS A 481 -25.87 -6.41 3.66
N ASP A 482 -25.96 -7.15 4.75
CA ASP A 482 -25.86 -6.62 6.12
C ASP A 482 -24.41 -6.66 6.67
N GLY A 483 -23.46 -7.18 5.88
CA GLY A 483 -22.04 -7.27 6.22
C GLY A 483 -21.63 -8.58 6.88
N HIS A 484 -22.56 -9.47 7.23
CA HIS A 484 -22.24 -10.78 7.80
C HIS A 484 -21.66 -11.72 6.74
N TRP A 485 -20.85 -12.68 7.18
CA TRP A 485 -20.28 -13.70 6.30
C TRP A 485 -20.92 -15.04 6.58
N GLU A 486 -21.23 -15.78 5.52
CA GLU A 486 -21.72 -17.14 5.61
C GLU A 486 -20.83 -18.05 4.77
N LEU A 487 -20.58 -19.25 5.27
CA LEU A 487 -19.86 -20.26 4.48
C LEU A 487 -20.69 -20.59 3.23
N ALA A 488 -20.12 -20.34 2.07
CA ALA A 488 -20.73 -20.60 0.78
C ALA A 488 -20.32 -21.96 0.21
N ALA A 489 -19.05 -22.30 0.33
CA ALA A 489 -18.50 -23.56 -0.16
C ALA A 489 -17.22 -23.94 0.59
N THR A 490 -16.90 -25.23 0.53
CA THR A 490 -15.62 -25.79 0.98
C THR A 490 -15.11 -26.78 -0.06
N LEU A 491 -13.82 -26.77 -0.35
CA LEU A 491 -13.19 -27.70 -1.28
C LEU A 491 -12.00 -28.39 -0.59
N PRO A 492 -12.02 -29.73 -0.42
CA PRO A 492 -13.13 -30.63 -0.74
C PRO A 492 -14.38 -30.41 0.14
N MET A 493 -15.55 -30.80 -0.39
CA MET A 493 -16.83 -30.66 0.32
C MET A 493 -16.92 -31.60 1.52
N ASN A 494 -16.42 -32.82 1.38
CA ASN A 494 -16.39 -33.83 2.45
C ASN A 494 -14.95 -34.08 2.88
N GLY A 495 -14.71 -34.04 4.19
CA GLY A 495 -13.38 -34.25 4.77
C GLY A 495 -12.40 -33.11 4.46
N LEU A 496 -11.12 -33.40 4.70
CA LEU A 496 -10.00 -32.50 4.52
C LEU A 496 -9.08 -33.05 3.42
N ALA A 497 -8.43 -32.17 2.67
CA ALA A 497 -7.39 -32.60 1.74
C ALA A 497 -6.09 -32.87 2.52
N SER A 498 -5.45 -34.00 2.25
CA SER A 498 -4.06 -34.26 2.65
C SER A 498 -3.21 -34.07 1.40
N LEU A 499 -2.26 -33.14 1.44
CA LEU A 499 -1.33 -32.89 0.34
C LEU A 499 -0.12 -33.82 0.39
N GLY A 500 0.12 -34.47 1.53
CA GLY A 500 1.17 -35.47 1.70
C GLY A 500 2.45 -34.83 2.23
N ASP A 501 3.62 -35.29 1.77
CA ASP A 501 4.88 -34.66 2.15
C ASP A 501 5.10 -33.36 1.37
N LEU A 502 4.88 -32.23 2.04
CA LEU A 502 5.02 -30.90 1.46
C LEU A 502 6.46 -30.54 1.03
N ARG A 503 7.47 -31.36 1.34
CA ARG A 503 8.83 -31.21 0.77
C ARG A 503 8.82 -31.28 -0.76
N SER A 504 7.84 -31.98 -1.33
CA SER A 504 7.53 -31.95 -2.77
C SER A 504 6.32 -31.04 -2.98
N PRO A 505 6.50 -29.83 -3.55
CA PRO A 505 5.39 -28.92 -3.78
C PRO A 505 4.30 -29.56 -4.66
N THR A 506 3.04 -29.30 -4.31
CA THR A 506 1.85 -29.86 -4.97
C THR A 506 0.75 -28.80 -5.05
N HIS A 507 -0.40 -29.11 -5.66
CA HIS A 507 -1.52 -28.18 -5.74
C HIS A 507 -2.78 -28.73 -5.06
N LEU A 508 -3.52 -27.82 -4.43
CA LEU A 508 -4.94 -28.00 -4.14
C LEU A 508 -5.73 -27.12 -5.11
N GLU A 509 -6.62 -27.72 -5.90
CA GLU A 509 -7.39 -27.00 -6.90
C GLU A 509 -8.90 -27.15 -6.71
N GLY A 510 -9.64 -26.16 -7.18
CA GLY A 510 -11.08 -26.11 -7.00
C GLY A 510 -11.74 -25.01 -7.81
N ALA A 511 -12.97 -25.26 -8.22
CA ALA A 511 -13.81 -24.28 -8.92
C ALA A 511 -14.85 -23.70 -7.97
N VAL A 512 -15.02 -22.37 -8.01
CA VAL A 512 -15.95 -21.63 -7.14
C VAL A 512 -16.95 -20.90 -8.01
N THR A 513 -18.24 -21.22 -7.84
CA THR A 513 -19.34 -20.52 -8.50
C THR A 513 -19.93 -19.45 -7.59
N TYR A 514 -19.97 -18.20 -8.08
CA TYR A 514 -20.48 -17.06 -7.32
C TYR A 514 -21.99 -16.89 -7.48
N HIS A 515 -22.79 -17.71 -6.81
CA HIS A 515 -24.25 -17.68 -6.96
C HIS A 515 -24.89 -16.33 -6.59
N GLU A 516 -25.72 -15.80 -7.49
CA GLU A 516 -26.54 -14.63 -7.19
C GLU A 516 -27.65 -14.97 -6.19
N SER A 517 -27.88 -14.06 -5.25
CA SER A 517 -29.02 -14.10 -4.35
C SER A 517 -29.36 -12.69 -3.88
N SER A 518 -30.63 -12.46 -3.54
CA SER A 518 -31.13 -11.14 -3.13
C SER A 518 -30.40 -10.56 -1.92
N ASN A 519 -29.81 -11.41 -1.07
CA ASN A 519 -29.07 -10.99 0.13
C ASN A 519 -27.54 -11.07 0.00
N VAL A 520 -26.99 -11.54 -1.13
CA VAL A 520 -25.54 -11.69 -1.29
C VAL A 520 -24.94 -10.39 -1.84
N ALA A 521 -23.88 -9.93 -1.19
CA ALA A 521 -23.07 -8.79 -1.58
C ALA A 521 -21.86 -9.22 -2.43
N SER A 522 -20.99 -10.09 -1.94
CA SER A 522 -19.76 -10.53 -2.65
C SER A 522 -19.31 -11.90 -2.14
N TYR A 523 -18.13 -12.36 -2.55
CA TYR A 523 -17.48 -13.58 -2.07
C TYR A 523 -16.03 -13.32 -1.69
N ARG A 524 -15.53 -14.07 -0.70
CA ARG A 524 -14.12 -14.18 -0.34
C ARG A 524 -13.69 -15.63 -0.40
N VAL A 525 -12.46 -15.87 -0.83
CA VAL A 525 -11.89 -17.22 -0.94
C VAL A 525 -10.66 -17.25 -0.06
N PHE A 526 -10.52 -18.28 0.76
CA PHE A 526 -9.35 -18.49 1.59
C PHE A 526 -8.79 -19.89 1.36
N PHE A 527 -7.48 -20.01 1.44
CA PHE A 527 -6.81 -21.29 1.60
C PHE A 527 -6.32 -21.39 3.03
N ALA A 528 -6.71 -22.47 3.70
CA ALA A 528 -6.34 -22.78 5.06
C ALA A 528 -5.58 -24.11 5.07
N ILE A 529 -4.45 -24.14 5.77
CA ILE A 529 -3.66 -25.34 5.99
C ILE A 529 -3.22 -25.41 7.45
N LYS A 530 -3.35 -26.59 8.04
CA LYS A 530 -2.73 -26.96 9.30
C LYS A 530 -1.77 -28.09 9.00
N ALA A 531 -0.54 -27.95 9.44
CA ALA A 531 0.48 -28.97 9.27
C ALA A 531 1.22 -29.22 10.58
N TYR A 532 1.96 -30.31 10.62
CA TYR A 532 2.79 -30.67 11.76
C TYR A 532 4.22 -30.85 11.30
N VAL A 533 5.13 -30.18 11.98
CA VAL A 533 6.57 -30.40 11.89
C VAL A 533 6.90 -31.51 12.89
N LYS A 534 7.19 -32.71 12.39
CA LYS A 534 7.60 -33.83 13.24
C LYS A 534 9.09 -33.74 13.53
N ARG A 535 9.42 -33.57 14.80
CA ARG A 535 10.78 -33.49 15.31
C ARG A 535 11.38 -34.88 15.54
N ASP A 536 12.70 -34.97 15.68
CA ASP A 536 13.46 -36.22 15.84
C ASP A 536 13.00 -37.07 17.05
N ASP A 537 12.56 -36.43 18.13
CA ASP A 537 11.99 -37.08 19.31
C ASP A 537 10.53 -37.53 19.15
N GLY A 538 9.95 -37.40 17.95
CA GLY A 538 8.57 -37.77 17.64
C GLY A 538 7.52 -36.73 18.03
N ILE A 539 7.92 -35.60 18.65
CA ILE A 539 7.00 -34.50 18.95
C ILE A 539 6.51 -33.88 17.64
N LYS A 540 5.20 -33.60 17.58
CA LYS A 540 4.55 -32.92 16.46
C LYS A 540 4.28 -31.46 16.83
N ILE A 541 5.02 -30.55 16.22
CA ILE A 541 4.86 -29.11 16.41
C ILE A 541 3.83 -28.59 15.38
N PRO A 542 2.64 -28.12 15.80
CA PRO A 542 1.62 -27.65 14.89
C PRO A 542 2.04 -26.31 14.29
N ILE A 543 1.82 -26.16 12.99
CA ILE A 543 1.96 -24.92 12.23
C ILE A 543 0.71 -24.74 11.39
N TRP A 544 0.35 -23.51 11.07
CA TRP A 544 -0.84 -23.22 10.27
C TRP A 544 -0.60 -22.03 9.37
N LEU A 545 -1.35 -21.94 8.29
CA LEU A 545 -1.34 -20.79 7.40
C LEU A 545 -2.76 -20.53 6.89
N LEU A 546 -3.19 -19.26 6.98
CA LEU A 546 -4.43 -18.78 6.39
C LEU A 546 -4.09 -17.66 5.42
N ILE A 547 -4.42 -17.83 4.15
CA ILE A 547 -4.18 -16.85 3.10
C ILE A 547 -5.43 -16.61 2.28
N GLU A 548 -5.48 -15.42 1.71
CA GLU A 548 -6.52 -14.94 0.83
C GLU A 548 -5.90 -14.37 -0.44
N PRO A 549 -6.25 -14.86 -1.63
CA PRO A 549 -5.99 -14.15 -2.88
C PRO A 549 -6.83 -12.87 -2.95
N ASN A 550 -6.20 -11.76 -3.36
CA ASN A 550 -6.83 -10.45 -3.50
C ASN A 550 -7.76 -10.40 -4.72
N ILE A 551 -8.86 -11.15 -4.66
CA ILE A 551 -9.92 -11.15 -5.68
C ILE A 551 -10.95 -10.06 -5.38
N ALA A 552 -11.67 -9.63 -6.40
CA ALA A 552 -12.88 -8.83 -6.24
C ALA A 552 -13.97 -9.37 -7.15
N VAL A 553 -15.16 -9.63 -6.62
CA VAL A 553 -16.27 -10.18 -7.44
C VAL A 553 -17.16 -9.04 -7.92
N MET A 554 -17.28 -8.88 -9.24
CA MET A 554 -18.17 -7.88 -9.84
C MET A 554 -19.61 -8.39 -9.86
N SER A 555 -20.56 -7.53 -9.48
CA SER A 555 -21.98 -7.84 -9.61
C SER A 555 -22.46 -7.72 -11.06
N ASN A 556 -23.49 -8.49 -11.40
CA ASN A 556 -24.21 -8.31 -12.67
C ASN A 556 -25.26 -7.18 -12.61
N VAL A 557 -25.45 -6.59 -11.43
CA VAL A 557 -26.51 -5.61 -11.13
C VAL A 557 -26.10 -4.25 -11.68
N GLY A 558 -26.27 -4.07 -12.99
CA GLY A 558 -25.89 -2.87 -13.73
C GLY A 558 -25.64 -3.09 -15.22
N ARG A 559 -25.56 -4.35 -15.67
CA ARG A 559 -25.44 -4.73 -17.09
C ARG A 559 -26.79 -5.06 -17.76
N VAL A 560 -27.83 -4.29 -17.48
CA VAL A 560 -29.04 -4.37 -18.33
C VAL A 560 -28.73 -3.85 -19.74
N VAL A 561 -27.71 -2.99 -19.87
CA VAL A 561 -27.34 -2.42 -21.15
C VAL A 561 -25.88 -2.72 -21.44
N ARG A 562 -25.67 -3.72 -22.31
CA ARG A 562 -24.34 -4.04 -22.83
C ARG A 562 -24.00 -2.96 -23.86
N LEU A 563 -22.98 -2.16 -23.56
CA LEU A 563 -22.35 -1.32 -24.57
C LEU A 563 -21.68 -2.20 -25.63
N ASP A 564 -21.07 -3.32 -25.25
CA ASP A 564 -20.32 -4.26 -26.10
C ASP A 564 -21.01 -4.67 -27.45
N PRO A 565 -22.28 -5.11 -27.53
CA PRO A 565 -22.95 -5.34 -28.83
C PRO A 565 -23.13 -4.09 -29.69
N THR A 566 -23.45 -2.94 -29.07
CA THR A 566 -23.61 -1.65 -29.75
C THR A 566 -22.26 -1.06 -30.14
N PHE A 567 -21.22 -1.27 -29.32
CA PHE A 567 -19.83 -0.93 -29.60
C PHE A 567 -19.28 -1.78 -30.73
N ARG A 568 -19.47 -3.10 -30.72
CA ARG A 568 -19.11 -3.98 -31.84
C ARG A 568 -19.79 -3.57 -33.14
N GLN A 569 -21.05 -3.12 -33.09
CA GLN A 569 -21.71 -2.58 -34.29
C GLN A 569 -21.07 -1.28 -34.79
N ILE A 570 -20.60 -0.41 -33.88
CA ILE A 570 -19.82 0.77 -34.27
C ILE A 570 -18.41 0.34 -34.77
N GLU A 571 -17.80 -0.68 -34.18
CA GLU A 571 -16.51 -1.23 -34.59
C GLU A 571 -16.59 -1.85 -35.99
N ASP A 572 -17.65 -2.59 -36.29
CA ASP A 572 -17.93 -3.17 -37.61
C ASP A 572 -18.02 -2.07 -38.67
N LEU A 573 -18.64 -0.93 -38.35
CA LEU A 573 -18.69 0.27 -39.21
C LEU A 573 -17.33 0.95 -39.39
N THR A 574 -16.33 0.61 -38.57
CA THR A 574 -14.94 1.11 -38.67
C THR A 574 -13.95 0.04 -39.17
N SER A 575 -14.44 -1.17 -39.48
CA SER A 575 -13.58 -2.33 -39.74
C SER A 575 -12.94 -2.35 -41.13
N ASP A 576 -13.52 -1.63 -42.09
CA ASP A 576 -13.00 -1.47 -43.47
C ASP A 576 -12.00 -0.31 -43.61
N ASN A 577 -11.72 0.38 -42.51
CA ASN A 577 -10.81 1.53 -42.43
C ASN A 577 -11.27 2.75 -43.28
N GLU A 578 -12.54 2.79 -43.67
CA GLU A 578 -13.21 3.93 -44.32
C GLU A 578 -14.26 4.53 -43.37
N TRP A 579 -14.61 5.81 -43.54
CA TRP A 579 -15.64 6.47 -42.73
C TRP A 579 -16.54 7.28 -43.64
N SER A 580 -17.64 6.68 -44.08
CA SER A 580 -18.58 7.32 -44.99
C SER A 580 -19.61 8.17 -44.23
N ALA A 581 -20.33 9.02 -44.96
CA ALA A 581 -21.46 9.76 -44.40
C ALA A 581 -22.60 8.82 -43.92
N TYR A 582 -22.69 7.62 -44.50
CA TYR A 582 -23.65 6.59 -44.10
C TYR A 582 -23.25 5.93 -42.77
N ASP A 583 -21.95 5.64 -42.58
CA ASP A 583 -21.43 5.08 -41.33
C ASP A 583 -21.58 6.09 -40.19
N ALA A 584 -21.34 7.38 -40.47
CA ALA A 584 -21.58 8.45 -39.52
C ALA A 584 -23.07 8.60 -39.13
N GLU A 585 -24.01 8.29 -40.03
CA GLU A 585 -25.44 8.31 -39.76
C GLU A 585 -25.87 7.09 -38.92
N GLN A 586 -25.39 5.90 -39.26
CA GLN A 586 -25.60 4.66 -38.50
C GLN A 586 -25.01 4.77 -37.08
N ALA A 587 -23.78 5.28 -36.96
CA ALA A 587 -23.11 5.46 -35.68
C ALA A 587 -23.82 6.43 -34.74
N ARG A 588 -24.55 7.44 -35.26
CA ARG A 588 -25.30 8.39 -34.41
C ARG A 588 -26.37 7.71 -33.56
N ALA A 589 -27.16 6.81 -34.16
CA ALA A 589 -28.21 6.08 -33.45
C ALA A 589 -27.64 5.11 -32.41
N LEU A 590 -26.51 4.47 -32.74
CA LEU A 590 -25.78 3.60 -31.83
C LEU A 590 -25.19 4.40 -30.65
N VAL A 591 -24.58 5.56 -30.91
CA VAL A 591 -24.05 6.47 -29.89
C VAL A 591 -25.16 7.03 -29.00
N ASP A 592 -26.33 7.36 -29.55
CA ASP A 592 -27.49 7.77 -28.73
C ASP A 592 -27.95 6.68 -27.78
N THR A 593 -27.92 5.43 -28.25
CA THR A 593 -28.15 4.27 -27.40
C THR A 593 -27.09 4.22 -26.30
N VAL A 594 -25.80 4.31 -26.65
CA VAL A 594 -24.67 4.34 -25.70
C VAL A 594 -24.86 5.40 -24.60
N ILE A 595 -25.16 6.64 -24.99
CA ILE A 595 -25.38 7.76 -24.05
C ILE A 595 -26.55 7.47 -23.11
N LYS A 596 -27.64 6.87 -23.61
CA LYS A 596 -28.76 6.48 -22.77
C LYS A 596 -28.33 5.44 -21.73
N GLN A 597 -27.56 4.43 -22.12
CA GLN A 597 -27.05 3.40 -21.20
C GLN A 597 -26.19 4.01 -20.08
N LEU A 598 -25.31 4.95 -20.44
CA LEU A 598 -24.45 5.64 -19.47
C LEU A 598 -25.25 6.53 -18.51
N LYS A 599 -26.36 7.13 -18.97
CA LYS A 599 -27.27 7.89 -18.09
C LYS A 599 -27.95 6.98 -17.05
N ASP A 600 -28.38 5.78 -17.43
CA ASP A 600 -28.95 4.80 -16.48
C ASP A 600 -27.91 4.41 -15.40
N LYS A 601 -26.62 4.33 -15.77
CA LYS A 601 -25.52 4.10 -14.82
C LYS A 601 -25.27 5.30 -13.90
N ILE A 602 -25.41 6.53 -14.40
CA ILE A 602 -25.35 7.76 -13.57
C ILE A 602 -26.48 7.75 -12.53
N GLU A 603 -27.70 7.38 -12.89
CA GLU A 603 -28.81 7.27 -11.93
C GLU A 603 -28.50 6.26 -10.82
N THR A 604 -27.88 5.14 -11.17
CA THR A 604 -27.43 4.14 -10.19
C THR A 604 -26.32 4.68 -9.28
N ALA A 605 -25.38 5.46 -9.83
CA ALA A 605 -24.36 6.14 -9.03
C ALA A 605 -24.98 7.18 -8.08
N GLU A 606 -25.96 7.96 -8.53
CA GLU A 606 -26.69 8.93 -7.70
C GLU A 606 -27.43 8.26 -6.54
N TYR A 607 -28.05 7.09 -6.78
CA TYR A 607 -28.64 6.26 -5.72
C TYR A 607 -27.61 5.92 -4.63
N TRP A 608 -26.39 5.51 -5.01
CA TRP A 608 -25.34 5.18 -4.05
C TRP A 608 -24.76 6.42 -3.34
N ILE A 609 -24.71 7.57 -4.00
CA ILE A 609 -24.35 8.85 -3.35
C ILE A 609 -25.35 9.19 -2.25
N GLU A 610 -26.65 9.09 -2.54
CA GLU A 610 -27.70 9.35 -1.55
C GLU A 610 -27.63 8.35 -0.41
N ARG A 611 -27.58 7.04 -0.73
CA ARG A 611 -27.49 5.97 0.27
C ARG A 611 -26.24 6.10 1.14
N GLY A 612 -25.08 6.38 0.56
CA GLY A 612 -23.84 6.60 1.31
C GLY A 612 -23.95 7.80 2.26
N SER A 613 -24.63 8.87 1.82
CA SER A 613 -24.87 10.06 2.65
C SER A 613 -25.82 9.76 3.81
N GLN A 614 -26.86 8.96 3.59
CA GLN A 614 -27.79 8.50 4.63
C GLN A 614 -27.09 7.58 5.65
N LEU A 615 -26.19 6.71 5.19
CA LEU A 615 -25.38 5.82 6.04
C LEU A 615 -24.23 6.55 6.76
N GLY A 616 -23.92 7.80 6.40
CA GLY A 616 -22.74 8.51 6.89
C GLY A 616 -21.41 7.89 6.44
N ASN A 617 -21.42 7.05 5.40
CA ASN A 617 -20.24 6.35 4.89
C ASN A 617 -19.60 7.18 3.76
N LYS A 618 -18.47 7.82 4.07
CA LYS A 618 -17.76 8.72 3.13
C LYS A 618 -17.19 7.98 1.92
N ASP A 619 -16.73 6.75 2.09
CA ASP A 619 -16.11 5.97 1.03
C ASP A 619 -17.14 5.62 -0.05
N VAL A 620 -18.36 5.25 0.36
CA VAL A 620 -19.49 5.02 -0.56
C VAL A 620 -19.79 6.28 -1.38
N VAL A 621 -19.88 7.43 -0.72
CA VAL A 621 -20.16 8.72 -1.39
C VAL A 621 -19.03 9.10 -2.34
N GLU A 622 -17.78 8.92 -1.93
CA GLU A 622 -16.61 9.23 -2.75
C GLU A 622 -16.55 8.36 -4.00
N TYR A 623 -16.63 7.04 -3.84
CA TYR A 623 -16.56 6.10 -4.96
C TYR A 623 -17.74 6.29 -5.91
N ALA A 624 -18.96 6.48 -5.41
CA ALA A 624 -20.12 6.71 -6.27
C ALA A 624 -20.03 8.05 -7.03
N LYS A 625 -19.44 9.10 -6.43
CA LYS A 625 -19.16 10.37 -7.14
C LYS A 625 -18.15 10.17 -8.26
N LYS A 626 -17.05 9.46 -8.00
CA LYS A 626 -16.05 9.16 -9.03
C LYS A 626 -16.67 8.35 -10.17
N ALA A 627 -17.49 7.34 -9.85
CA ALA A 627 -18.23 6.57 -10.85
C ALA A 627 -19.05 7.48 -11.77
N LYS A 628 -19.85 8.39 -11.17
CA LYS A 628 -20.63 9.38 -11.91
C LYS A 628 -19.76 10.27 -12.81
N GLU A 629 -18.66 10.81 -12.28
CA GLU A 629 -17.72 11.66 -13.03
C GLU A 629 -17.17 10.93 -14.27
N HIS A 630 -16.79 9.66 -14.13
CA HIS A 630 -16.32 8.84 -15.25
C HIS A 630 -17.42 8.54 -16.28
N TYR A 631 -18.65 8.28 -15.86
CA TYR A 631 -19.76 8.08 -16.81
C TYR A 631 -20.14 9.38 -17.56
N GLU A 632 -20.11 10.54 -16.89
CA GLU A 632 -20.31 11.85 -17.54
C GLU A 632 -19.22 12.12 -18.57
N GLU A 633 -17.97 11.75 -18.25
CA GLU A 633 -16.83 11.85 -19.14
C GLU A 633 -16.98 10.94 -20.38
N ALA A 634 -17.42 9.69 -20.17
CA ALA A 634 -17.75 8.76 -21.23
C ALA A 634 -18.84 9.33 -22.15
N ILE A 635 -19.93 9.90 -21.60
CA ILE A 635 -20.99 10.55 -22.40
C ILE A 635 -20.40 11.68 -23.25
N ARG A 636 -19.57 12.54 -22.66
CA ARG A 636 -18.95 13.68 -23.36
C ARG A 636 -18.11 13.23 -24.55
N TYR A 637 -17.38 12.13 -24.43
CA TYR A 637 -16.60 11.59 -25.56
C TYR A 637 -17.46 10.82 -26.56
N ALA A 638 -18.51 10.13 -26.11
CA ALA A 638 -19.48 9.49 -26.99
C ALA A 638 -20.16 10.54 -27.91
N GLU A 639 -20.54 11.70 -27.37
CA GLU A 639 -21.12 12.80 -28.16
C GLU A 639 -20.17 13.29 -29.28
N LYS A 640 -18.86 13.27 -29.06
CA LYS A 640 -17.87 13.69 -30.07
C LYS A 640 -17.83 12.75 -31.27
N ILE A 641 -18.15 11.47 -31.09
CA ILE A 641 -18.21 10.47 -32.18
C ILE A 641 -19.21 10.92 -33.26
N LYS A 642 -20.35 11.51 -32.88
CA LYS A 642 -21.39 11.97 -33.82
C LYS A 642 -20.92 13.06 -34.79
N SER A 643 -19.86 13.77 -34.40
CA SER A 643 -19.26 14.90 -35.12
C SER A 643 -17.85 14.61 -35.64
N ALA A 644 -17.39 13.36 -35.50
CA ALA A 644 -16.06 12.97 -35.95
C ALA A 644 -16.03 12.85 -37.48
N ASN A 645 -15.01 13.47 -38.08
CA ASN A 645 -14.85 13.54 -39.54
C ASN A 645 -13.83 12.53 -40.08
N ASN A 646 -13.17 11.77 -39.20
CA ASN A 646 -12.21 10.74 -39.58
C ASN A 646 -12.28 9.56 -38.60
N ILE A 647 -11.92 8.39 -39.10
CA ILE A 647 -11.99 7.11 -38.38
C ILE A 647 -11.06 7.05 -37.16
N ASN A 648 -9.89 7.68 -37.22
CA ASN A 648 -8.92 7.67 -36.12
C ASN A 648 -9.47 8.40 -34.88
N ASP A 649 -10.18 9.51 -35.07
CA ASP A 649 -10.86 10.22 -33.98
C ASP A 649 -12.01 9.38 -33.41
N VAL A 650 -12.75 8.66 -34.26
CA VAL A 650 -13.81 7.73 -33.83
C VAL A 650 -13.24 6.63 -32.95
N ILE A 651 -12.22 5.90 -33.41
CA ILE A 651 -11.58 4.80 -32.65
C ILE A 651 -11.00 5.33 -31.34
N ARG A 652 -10.33 6.49 -31.37
CA ARG A 652 -9.80 7.12 -30.15
C ARG A 652 -10.89 7.48 -29.15
N TYR A 653 -12.01 8.04 -29.61
CA TYR A 653 -13.12 8.36 -28.73
C TYR A 653 -13.80 7.10 -28.20
N LEU A 654 -13.95 6.04 -29.00
CA LEU A 654 -14.45 4.75 -28.54
C LEU A 654 -13.58 4.17 -27.43
N GLU A 655 -12.25 4.20 -27.58
CA GLU A 655 -11.29 3.78 -26.56
C GLU A 655 -11.52 4.53 -25.24
N ILE A 656 -11.62 5.86 -25.31
CA ILE A 656 -11.86 6.69 -24.13
C ILE A 656 -13.19 6.36 -23.47
N VAL A 657 -14.27 6.22 -24.25
CA VAL A 657 -15.60 5.89 -23.71
C VAL A 657 -15.57 4.54 -23.00
N ARG A 658 -14.93 3.53 -23.60
CA ARG A 658 -14.78 2.19 -23.02
C ARG A 658 -14.00 2.22 -21.70
N ASP A 659 -12.82 2.84 -21.70
CA ASP A 659 -11.96 2.86 -20.51
C ASP A 659 -12.58 3.69 -19.38
N GLU A 660 -13.25 4.80 -19.69
CA GLU A 660 -14.00 5.59 -18.71
C GLU A 660 -15.22 4.83 -18.16
N GLU A 661 -15.95 4.10 -19.00
CA GLU A 661 -17.02 3.22 -18.53
C GLU A 661 -16.48 2.14 -17.58
N ILE A 662 -15.39 1.47 -17.93
CA ILE A 662 -14.77 0.44 -17.09
C ILE A 662 -14.32 1.02 -15.75
N ALA A 663 -13.67 2.20 -15.76
CA ALA A 663 -13.30 2.89 -14.52
C ALA A 663 -14.54 3.24 -13.68
N GLY A 664 -15.60 3.74 -14.32
CA GLY A 664 -16.88 4.00 -13.68
C GLY A 664 -17.50 2.76 -13.04
N ASP A 665 -17.49 1.63 -13.75
CA ASP A 665 -18.03 0.35 -13.28
C ASP A 665 -17.28 -0.17 -12.05
N TYR A 666 -15.96 -0.06 -12.04
CA TYR A 666 -15.16 -0.41 -10.87
C TYR A 666 -15.45 0.49 -9.68
N TYR A 667 -15.56 1.80 -9.86
CA TYR A 667 -15.91 2.71 -8.77
C TYR A 667 -17.35 2.50 -8.26
N LEU A 668 -18.29 2.18 -9.15
CA LEU A 668 -19.67 1.90 -8.76
C LEU A 668 -19.74 0.61 -7.93
N GLU A 669 -19.02 -0.43 -8.36
CA GLU A 669 -18.91 -1.69 -7.64
C GLU A 669 -18.17 -1.51 -6.31
N ALA A 670 -17.12 -0.68 -6.26
CA ALA A 670 -16.45 -0.28 -5.02
C ALA A 670 -17.42 0.41 -4.04
N ALA A 671 -18.23 1.36 -4.51
CA ALA A 671 -19.25 2.04 -3.70
C ALA A 671 -20.27 1.04 -3.13
N ARG A 672 -20.73 0.10 -3.97
CA ARG A 672 -21.64 -0.97 -3.57
C ARG A 672 -21.03 -1.83 -2.47
N GLN A 673 -19.80 -2.30 -2.64
CA GLN A 673 -19.11 -3.15 -1.66
C GLN A 673 -18.79 -2.43 -0.35
N ALA A 674 -18.35 -1.16 -0.42
CA ALA A 674 -18.13 -0.33 0.75
C ALA A 674 -19.42 -0.13 1.57
N SER A 675 -20.58 -0.08 0.91
CA SER A 675 -21.88 0.05 1.59
C SER A 675 -22.27 -1.16 2.43
N PHE A 676 -21.69 -2.32 2.13
CA PHE A 676 -21.90 -3.59 2.82
C PHE A 676 -20.71 -3.96 3.72
N ASN A 677 -19.90 -2.96 4.10
CA ASN A 677 -18.72 -3.12 4.95
C ASN A 677 -17.63 -4.06 4.37
N ASN A 678 -17.64 -4.32 3.06
CA ASN A 678 -16.59 -5.07 2.37
C ASN A 678 -15.47 -4.13 1.87
N LYS A 679 -14.77 -3.51 2.81
CA LYS A 679 -13.84 -2.41 2.52
C LYS A 679 -12.61 -2.83 1.70
N GLU A 680 -11.99 -3.96 2.03
CA GLU A 680 -10.73 -4.41 1.38
C GLU A 680 -10.91 -4.65 -0.14
N GLN A 681 -12.03 -5.27 -0.55
CA GLN A 681 -12.33 -5.43 -1.98
C GLN A 681 -12.79 -4.11 -2.62
N ALA A 682 -13.53 -3.26 -1.90
CA ALA A 682 -13.91 -1.93 -2.39
C ALA A 682 -12.68 -1.06 -2.70
N GLU A 683 -11.69 -1.06 -1.82
CA GLU A 683 -10.41 -0.37 -2.02
C GLU A 683 -9.66 -0.94 -3.23
N THR A 684 -9.57 -2.26 -3.35
CA THR A 684 -8.97 -2.93 -4.52
C THR A 684 -9.62 -2.47 -5.83
N LEU A 685 -10.95 -2.46 -5.89
CA LEU A 685 -11.71 -2.03 -7.07
C LEU A 685 -11.48 -0.53 -7.38
N ALA A 686 -11.47 0.32 -6.35
CA ALA A 686 -11.23 1.75 -6.51
C ALA A 686 -9.80 2.07 -7.01
N GLU A 687 -8.80 1.31 -6.57
CA GLU A 687 -7.42 1.41 -7.07
C GLU A 687 -7.32 0.95 -8.54
N THR A 688 -8.01 -0.15 -8.89
CA THR A 688 -8.09 -0.62 -10.27
C THR A 688 -8.76 0.42 -11.18
N ALA A 689 -9.85 1.03 -10.73
CA ALA A 689 -10.53 2.11 -11.44
C ALA A 689 -9.59 3.29 -11.74
N GLU A 690 -8.78 3.70 -10.76
CA GLU A 690 -7.82 4.80 -10.93
C GLU A 690 -6.77 4.46 -11.99
N LYS A 691 -6.27 3.23 -12.02
CA LYS A 691 -5.30 2.78 -13.04
C LYS A 691 -5.92 2.76 -14.43
N VAL A 692 -7.16 2.28 -14.57
CA VAL A 692 -7.87 2.30 -15.85
C VAL A 692 -8.09 3.74 -16.32
N SER A 693 -8.52 4.65 -15.44
CA SER A 693 -8.68 6.07 -15.82
C SER A 693 -7.37 6.72 -16.28
N LYS A 694 -6.22 6.34 -15.69
CA LYS A 694 -4.91 6.81 -16.16
C LYS A 694 -4.62 6.38 -17.60
N VAL A 695 -5.11 5.23 -18.05
CA VAL A 695 -5.01 4.80 -19.46
C VAL A 695 -5.87 5.67 -20.34
N ALA A 696 -7.15 5.86 -20.00
CA ALA A 696 -8.04 6.75 -20.75
C ALA A 696 -7.45 8.17 -20.93
N ASN A 697 -6.83 8.70 -19.87
CA ASN A 697 -6.21 10.03 -19.89
C ASN A 697 -5.05 10.15 -20.90
N LYS A 698 -4.36 9.06 -21.27
CA LYS A 698 -3.32 9.07 -22.33
C LYS A 698 -3.92 9.44 -23.70
N TYR A 699 -5.18 9.09 -23.96
CA TYR A 699 -5.85 9.31 -25.23
C TYR A 699 -6.64 10.61 -25.29
N LYS A 700 -7.04 11.18 -24.14
CA LYS A 700 -7.76 12.46 -24.07
C LYS A 700 -6.92 13.66 -24.52
N GLY A 701 -5.59 13.60 -24.33
CA GLY A 701 -4.66 14.72 -24.53
C GLY A 701 -4.78 15.79 -23.42
N GLY A 702 -3.70 16.53 -23.17
CA GLY A 702 -3.63 17.59 -22.16
C GLY A 702 -2.77 17.29 -20.92
N VAL A 703 -2.66 18.26 -20.01
CA VAL A 703 -1.75 18.33 -18.84
C VAL A 703 -1.78 17.12 -17.90
N ALA A 704 -2.85 16.34 -17.92
CA ALA A 704 -3.01 15.13 -17.13
C ALA A 704 -2.10 13.96 -17.62
N ALA A 705 -1.42 14.12 -18.77
CA ALA A 705 -0.57 13.10 -19.41
C ALA A 705 0.94 13.21 -19.11
N LEU A 706 1.38 13.98 -18.11
CA LEU A 706 2.81 14.10 -17.77
C LEU A 706 3.33 12.82 -17.08
N PRO A 707 4.40 12.17 -17.60
CA PRO A 707 5.03 11.04 -16.93
C PRO A 707 5.83 11.49 -15.70
N ILE A 708 5.72 10.75 -14.59
CA ILE A 708 6.60 10.91 -13.41
C ILE A 708 7.83 10.02 -13.63
N PRO A 709 9.08 10.52 -13.50
CA PRO A 709 10.27 9.71 -13.73
C PRO A 709 10.45 8.62 -12.67
N THR A 710 10.92 7.45 -13.12
CA THR A 710 11.19 6.26 -12.29
C THR A 710 12.64 6.17 -11.79
N ASP A 711 13.55 7.05 -12.22
CA ASP A 711 14.96 7.07 -11.77
C ASP A 711 15.29 8.38 -11.03
N TRP A 712 15.82 8.25 -9.81
CA TRP A 712 15.93 9.30 -8.78
C TRP A 712 17.37 9.70 -8.46
N SER A 713 18.34 9.22 -9.24
CA SER A 713 19.78 9.40 -8.99
C SER A 713 20.34 10.80 -9.29
N ASP A 714 19.64 11.63 -10.09
CA ASP A 714 20.07 13.00 -10.49
C ASP A 714 19.56 14.13 -9.57
N ILE A 715 18.88 13.83 -8.46
CA ILE A 715 18.17 14.83 -7.62
C ILE A 715 19.10 15.66 -6.70
N ARG A 716 20.40 15.37 -6.63
CA ARG A 716 21.35 16.08 -5.73
C ARG A 716 21.44 17.60 -6.00
N GLU A 717 21.16 18.06 -7.22
CA GLU A 717 21.12 19.49 -7.56
C GLU A 717 19.78 20.19 -7.22
N LEU A 718 18.71 19.43 -6.94
CA LEU A 718 17.37 19.92 -6.64
C LEU A 718 17.07 20.03 -5.13
N VAL A 719 17.98 19.56 -4.28
CA VAL A 719 17.84 19.61 -2.81
C VAL A 719 17.52 21.01 -2.28
N PRO A 720 18.17 22.11 -2.72
CA PRO A 720 17.85 23.45 -2.24
C PRO A 720 16.43 23.88 -2.62
N PHE A 721 15.93 23.41 -3.77
CA PHE A 721 14.61 23.74 -4.29
C PHE A 721 13.49 22.95 -3.58
N ILE A 722 13.72 21.66 -3.32
CA ILE A 722 12.81 20.81 -2.53
C ILE A 722 12.71 21.33 -1.09
N ILE A 723 13.81 21.79 -0.50
CA ILE A 723 13.80 22.45 0.83
C ILE A 723 12.91 23.70 0.83
N ARG A 724 12.97 24.55 -0.21
CA ARG A 724 12.11 25.74 -0.31
C ARG A 724 10.62 25.39 -0.42
N ILE A 725 10.29 24.30 -1.12
CA ILE A 725 8.92 23.78 -1.23
C ILE A 725 8.44 23.29 0.14
N VAL A 726 9.25 22.47 0.82
CA VAL A 726 8.90 21.92 2.15
C VAL A 726 8.71 23.06 3.16
N VAL A 727 9.61 24.05 3.19
CA VAL A 727 9.49 25.23 4.07
C VAL A 727 8.23 26.05 3.77
N SER A 728 7.89 26.22 2.50
CA SER A 728 6.69 26.94 2.07
C SER A 728 5.40 26.23 2.50
N ILE A 729 5.36 24.90 2.34
CA ILE A 729 4.21 24.07 2.74
C ILE A 729 4.08 24.06 4.27
N LEU A 730 5.20 23.92 4.99
CA LEU A 730 5.23 23.95 6.46
C LEU A 730 4.77 25.31 6.99
N ALA A 731 5.20 26.42 6.38
CA ALA A 731 4.78 27.77 6.76
C ALA A 731 3.27 27.99 6.55
N ILE A 732 2.72 27.51 5.43
CA ILE A 732 1.27 27.59 5.15
C ILE A 732 0.48 26.70 6.10
N TYR A 733 0.98 25.51 6.41
CA TYR A 733 0.35 24.57 7.34
C TYR A 733 0.31 25.12 8.77
N ILE A 734 1.45 25.61 9.29
CA ILE A 734 1.54 26.25 10.61
C ILE A 734 0.64 27.50 10.67
N ALA A 735 0.62 28.32 9.61
CA ALA A 735 -0.25 29.49 9.54
C ALA A 735 -1.73 29.12 9.53
N ARG A 736 -2.11 28.01 8.89
CA ARG A 736 -3.48 27.48 8.91
C ARG A 736 -3.88 27.02 10.30
N GLN A 737 -2.98 26.38 11.02
CA GLN A 737 -3.25 25.81 12.34
C GLN A 737 -3.31 26.88 13.43
N LEU A 738 -2.49 27.93 13.32
CA LEU A 738 -2.46 29.05 14.27
C LEU A 738 -3.51 30.15 13.98
N PHE A 739 -3.83 30.39 12.71
CA PHE A 739 -4.61 31.58 12.30
C PHE A 739 -5.77 31.26 11.34
N GLY A 740 -6.10 29.97 11.17
CA GLY A 740 -7.19 29.51 10.32
C GLY A 740 -6.93 29.73 8.82
N THR A 741 -7.98 29.56 8.02
CA THR A 741 -7.91 29.63 6.55
C THR A 741 -7.43 30.98 6.02
N VAL A 742 -7.69 32.08 6.73
CA VAL A 742 -7.26 33.42 6.33
C VAL A 742 -5.74 33.59 6.52
N GLY A 743 -5.17 33.05 7.60
CA GLY A 743 -3.72 33.06 7.83
C GLY A 743 -2.95 32.24 6.80
N ALA A 744 -3.49 31.08 6.43
CA ALA A 744 -2.94 30.24 5.36
C ALA A 744 -2.93 30.97 4.00
N LEU A 745 -3.98 31.76 3.71
CA LEU A 745 -4.12 32.51 2.47
C LEU A 745 -3.10 33.66 2.38
N VAL A 746 -2.90 34.39 3.48
CA VAL A 746 -1.92 35.48 3.54
C VAL A 746 -0.50 34.95 3.40
N VAL A 747 -0.15 33.87 4.10
CA VAL A 747 1.17 33.24 3.97
C VAL A 747 1.36 32.61 2.60
N GLY A 748 0.32 32.04 2.00
CA GLY A 748 0.34 31.54 0.62
C GLY A 748 0.63 32.63 -0.41
N ILE A 749 0.10 33.83 -0.22
CA ILE A 749 0.39 34.99 -1.09
C ILE A 749 1.84 35.46 -0.91
N ILE A 750 2.36 35.49 0.33
CA ILE A 750 3.76 35.87 0.61
C ILE A 750 4.73 34.86 0.01
N VAL A 751 4.45 33.56 0.15
CA VAL A 751 5.20 32.49 -0.51
C VAL A 751 5.14 32.67 -2.03
N GLY A 752 3.96 32.91 -2.60
CA GLY A 752 3.83 33.18 -4.03
C GLY A 752 4.67 34.38 -4.49
N LEU A 753 4.70 35.46 -3.71
CA LEU A 753 5.53 36.63 -4.00
C LEU A 753 7.02 36.36 -3.83
N TRP A 754 7.42 35.51 -2.90
CA TRP A 754 8.82 35.09 -2.72
C TRP A 754 9.31 34.23 -3.90
N TRP A 755 8.43 33.39 -4.45
CA TRP A 755 8.74 32.55 -5.62
C TRP A 755 8.84 33.34 -6.92
N VAL A 756 8.00 34.37 -7.10
CA VAL A 756 7.86 35.07 -8.39
C VAL A 756 8.46 36.48 -8.36
N GLY A 757 8.69 37.06 -7.18
CA GLY A 757 9.30 38.38 -6.97
C GLY A 757 10.63 38.57 -7.68
N PRO A 758 11.58 37.61 -7.61
CA PRO A 758 12.85 37.73 -8.33
C PRO A 758 12.71 37.82 -9.85
N MET A 759 11.64 37.26 -10.44
CA MET A 759 11.36 37.36 -11.88
C MET A 759 10.85 38.75 -12.31
N PHE A 760 10.38 39.54 -11.34
CA PHE A 760 9.91 40.91 -11.53
C PHE A 760 10.84 41.96 -10.92
N GLY A 761 12.02 41.54 -10.43
CA GLY A 761 13.03 42.44 -9.84
C GLY A 761 12.77 42.84 -8.38
N PHE A 762 11.88 42.14 -7.68
CA PHE A 762 11.65 42.32 -6.24
C PHE A 762 12.39 41.23 -5.45
N HIS A 763 13.21 41.63 -4.47
CA HIS A 763 13.85 40.70 -3.53
C HIS A 763 13.21 40.85 -2.15
N LEU A 764 12.77 39.73 -1.58
CA LEU A 764 12.05 39.61 -0.30
C LEU A 764 12.85 38.73 0.65
#